data_AF-A0A269PFH6-F1
#
_entry.id   AF-A0A269PFH6-F1
#
_cell.length_a   1.000
_cell.length_b   1.000
_cell.length_c   1.000
_cell.angle_alpha   90.00
_cell.angle_beta   90.00
_cell.angle_gamma   90.00
#
_symmetry.space_group_name_H-M   'P 1'
#
loop_
_entity.id
_entity.type
_entity.pdbx_description
1 polymer ?
#
loop_
_entity_poly.entity_id
_entity_poly.type
_entity_poly.pdbx_seq_one_letter_code
_entity_poly.pdbx_strand_id
1 'polypeptide(L)'
;MRLRPARATVAALTAIALACAGAPGPAAADITQSRFAVQLTTGAPSGFHTVDVNKGRVSWLTFNHPNQTVHVLQDALSIDATAAGTQVSYAGDDTEVTEGAGGTGGTGGAAETVTLTHRDDRAQVEMVRTFRVSADSVEVDVQLRNLAQDPRELSVDLAHGTLDSDFAVTADREGDALDLHIGEAYQLRLDLAGSQRIGTGADRDAALAALAGSDEPGSDEPGTDARYQAGRFAGTVAPGESLHARATLNGTSDDRLNDTDGDGFPDVFEAQGFTTADGTEFPLNAWGLDPNRPDLLLQLNWMKSEWETLGCATRRAYAPTPADFAAFTACSRANTNTYRPSRATLNQLVEVFDRQGINLLIDAGAYYTNIPAYTDFHGGPTEDYAEYYFGGASTSMPYAAKLLAERDRLLGDRAGVFRVGVIGGQQAPGDLSSGTGLVRDGSFFVSKNELMTSQEQLRNSILHEYGHNLGLTHSGAYNVAHPDSDYVPNYRSVMNYLYQFAYFDYSDTEARPDAAAPLPRACTDGSVTCYDGDYDIAPDWDHIELVNGRIGTAQGTAGTSTAGGEETSHRADVTVRDLEKHAAEHNNGKAGFRVINDPDAPNVIVANRTDSTVRVELSNLGSAPHRFRVQASYSGGEWSDTVQVASALSSDSKRTVTVPIAQTAGYRDATMPIQFRVYNEDGRLVADETQDFSVLTYTKAQMQSLIDELQRTRSPLLADAQAALLGPGSGSGAGQGAATPAPVPTRPNSALPTPTRAPGVTDLAPAAPASPASPVEPAPAATASPAGGSSSTGIAIAVVLALLAALGIGAGVAAQAGLL
;
A
#
# COMPACT_ATOMS: atom_id res chain seq x y z
N MET A 1 -15.26 64.17 4.45
CA MET A 1 -14.11 64.11 5.39
C MET A 1 -13.93 62.65 5.80
N ARG A 2 -12.84 62.00 5.34
CA ARG A 2 -12.35 60.62 5.65
C ARG A 2 -13.30 59.41 5.56
N LEU A 3 -12.88 58.43 4.75
CA LEU A 3 -13.50 57.12 4.55
C LEU A 3 -13.18 56.12 5.68
N ARG A 4 -13.95 55.04 5.77
CA ARG A 4 -13.45 53.65 5.82
C ARG A 4 -14.47 52.68 5.19
N PRO A 5 -14.05 51.61 4.48
CA PRO A 5 -14.94 50.78 3.66
C PRO A 5 -15.51 49.56 4.43
N ALA A 6 -16.67 49.07 3.98
CA ALA A 6 -17.15 47.75 4.32
C ALA A 6 -16.32 46.68 3.58
N ARG A 7 -15.96 45.59 4.26
CA ARG A 7 -15.41 44.39 3.62
C ARG A 7 -16.56 43.42 3.34
N ALA A 8 -16.57 42.85 2.14
CA ALA A 8 -17.47 41.76 1.80
C ALA A 8 -17.11 40.51 2.62
N THR A 9 -18.10 39.89 3.24
CA THR A 9 -17.99 38.55 3.81
C THR A 9 -18.22 37.54 2.70
N VAL A 10 -17.16 36.89 2.24
CA VAL A 10 -17.28 35.65 1.46
C VAL A 10 -17.81 34.58 2.42
N ALA A 11 -18.97 34.01 2.11
CA ALA A 11 -19.50 32.88 2.87
C ALA A 11 -18.70 31.63 2.50
N ALA A 12 -17.83 31.18 3.39
CA ALA A 12 -17.19 29.87 3.27
C ALA A 12 -18.21 28.79 3.64
N LEU A 13 -18.34 27.76 2.79
CA LEU A 13 -19.07 26.54 3.11
C LEU A 13 -18.32 25.77 4.19
N THR A 14 -18.84 25.78 5.42
CA THR A 14 -18.37 24.89 6.50
C THR A 14 -19.06 23.54 6.40
N ALA A 15 -18.33 22.52 5.95
CA ALA A 15 -18.69 21.12 6.13
C ALA A 15 -18.25 20.64 7.52
N ILE A 16 -19.18 20.60 8.48
CA ILE A 16 -19.04 20.08 9.86
C ILE A 16 -20.47 19.62 10.26
N ALA A 17 -20.75 18.43 10.82
CA ALA A 17 -19.93 17.59 11.70
C ALA A 17 -20.09 16.07 11.47
N LEU A 18 -19.06 15.30 11.84
CA LEU A 18 -19.21 13.92 12.32
C LEU A 18 -20.05 13.88 13.61
N ALA A 19 -20.81 12.80 13.79
CA ALA A 19 -21.30 12.37 15.11
C ALA A 19 -21.21 10.84 15.22
N CYS A 20 -20.51 10.36 16.25
CA CYS A 20 -20.24 8.93 16.46
C CYS A 20 -21.41 8.23 17.15
N ALA A 21 -21.81 7.03 16.70
CA ALA A 21 -22.34 5.95 17.56
C ALA A 21 -22.53 4.63 16.79
N GLY A 22 -21.76 3.59 17.15
CA GLY A 22 -21.98 2.21 16.71
C GLY A 22 -21.55 1.89 15.28
N ALA A 23 -21.37 0.60 14.99
CA ALA A 23 -21.16 0.12 13.63
C ALA A 23 -22.36 0.51 12.75
N PRO A 24 -22.14 1.00 11.51
CA PRO A 24 -23.24 1.30 10.60
C PRO A 24 -23.90 -0.01 10.16
N GLY A 25 -25.03 -0.34 10.81
CA GLY A 25 -26.11 -0.97 10.06
C GLY A 25 -26.49 -0.08 8.87
N PRO A 26 -27.12 -0.62 7.81
CA PRO A 26 -27.47 0.15 6.63
C PRO A 26 -28.16 1.44 7.05
N ALA A 27 -27.62 2.58 6.58
CA ALA A 27 -28.10 3.89 6.98
C ALA A 27 -29.60 3.96 6.73
N ALA A 28 -30.38 4.31 7.76
CA ALA A 28 -31.80 4.49 7.56
C ALA A 28 -32.06 5.68 6.64
N ALA A 29 -33.12 5.62 5.83
CA ALA A 29 -33.59 6.80 5.13
C ALA A 29 -33.88 7.93 6.13
N ASP A 30 -33.41 9.14 5.85
CA ASP A 30 -33.49 10.29 6.74
C ASP A 30 -33.82 11.57 5.97
N ILE A 31 -34.50 12.50 6.65
CA ILE A 31 -34.84 13.82 6.11
C ILE A 31 -34.33 14.88 7.09
N THR A 32 -33.28 15.60 6.70
CA THR A 32 -32.68 16.65 7.51
C THR A 32 -32.98 18.03 6.91
N GLN A 33 -33.83 18.81 7.59
CA GLN A 33 -34.18 20.16 7.17
C GLN A 33 -33.13 21.20 7.61
N SER A 34 -32.65 22.01 6.66
CA SER A 34 -31.81 23.18 6.91
C SER A 34 -32.56 24.50 6.62
N ARG A 35 -31.89 25.64 6.84
CA ARG A 35 -32.47 26.95 6.51
C ARG A 35 -32.82 27.07 5.02
N PHE A 36 -31.97 26.59 4.12
CA PHE A 36 -32.06 26.85 2.68
C PHE A 36 -32.38 25.62 1.81
N ALA A 37 -32.27 24.41 2.36
CA ALA A 37 -32.55 23.15 1.65
C ALA A 37 -33.11 22.10 2.61
N VAL A 38 -33.74 21.06 2.05
CA VAL A 38 -34.11 19.83 2.74
C VAL A 38 -33.25 18.72 2.15
N GLN A 39 -32.42 18.10 2.97
CA GLN A 39 -31.58 16.98 2.55
C GLN A 39 -32.36 15.68 2.73
N LEU A 40 -32.54 14.92 1.66
CA LEU A 40 -33.06 13.56 1.69
C LEU A 40 -31.91 12.58 1.50
N THR A 41 -31.78 11.62 2.41
CA THR A 41 -30.85 10.49 2.27
C THR A 41 -31.67 9.22 2.13
N THR A 42 -31.45 8.43 1.08
CA THR A 42 -32.25 7.21 0.81
C THR A 42 -31.82 6.02 1.66
N GLY A 43 -30.60 6.04 2.20
CA GLY A 43 -30.02 4.92 2.92
C GLY A 43 -29.51 3.78 2.03
N ALA A 44 -29.69 3.89 0.71
CA ALA A 44 -29.22 2.91 -0.25
C ALA A 44 -27.68 2.97 -0.42
N PRO A 45 -27.01 1.81 -0.59
CA PRO A 45 -25.56 1.77 -0.82
C PRO A 45 -25.18 2.30 -2.22
N SER A 46 -26.04 2.05 -3.20
CA SER A 46 -25.95 2.52 -4.59
C SER A 46 -27.23 3.24 -5.01
N GLY A 47 -27.19 3.93 -6.16
CA GLY A 47 -28.28 4.76 -6.64
C GLY A 47 -28.23 6.18 -6.10
N PHE A 48 -29.32 6.94 -6.23
CA PHE A 48 -29.48 8.26 -5.61
C PHE A 48 -29.36 8.12 -4.09
N HIS A 49 -28.21 8.51 -3.55
CA HIS A 49 -27.89 8.40 -2.14
C HIS A 49 -28.36 9.63 -1.37
N THR A 50 -28.15 10.82 -1.94
CA THR A 50 -28.53 12.10 -1.34
C THR A 50 -29.15 13.03 -2.38
N VAL A 51 -30.25 13.70 -2.01
CA VAL A 51 -30.86 14.77 -2.81
C VAL A 51 -31.10 16.00 -1.93
N ASP A 52 -30.37 17.07 -2.21
CA ASP A 52 -30.49 18.36 -1.53
C ASP A 52 -31.57 19.20 -2.22
N VAL A 53 -32.82 19.04 -1.79
CA VAL A 53 -33.99 19.76 -2.28
C VAL A 53 -33.93 21.22 -1.83
N ASN A 54 -33.46 22.09 -2.71
CA ASN A 54 -33.18 23.47 -2.37
C ASN A 54 -34.45 24.34 -2.42
N LYS A 55 -34.66 25.17 -1.40
CA LYS A 55 -35.78 26.14 -1.39
C LYS A 55 -35.60 27.21 -2.47
N GLY A 56 -34.35 27.48 -2.86
CA GLY A 56 -33.94 28.25 -4.02
C GLY A 56 -34.19 27.57 -5.37
N ARG A 57 -33.35 27.89 -6.36
CA ARG A 57 -33.54 27.50 -7.77
C ARG A 57 -33.02 26.11 -8.13
N VAL A 58 -31.90 25.71 -7.54
CA VAL A 58 -31.09 24.54 -7.95
C VAL A 58 -31.00 23.56 -6.80
N SER A 59 -31.51 22.35 -7.01
CA SER A 59 -31.31 21.20 -6.13
C SER A 59 -30.13 20.37 -6.62
N TRP A 60 -29.44 19.70 -5.72
CA TRP A 60 -28.26 18.88 -6.03
C TRP A 60 -28.58 17.41 -5.79
N LEU A 61 -28.02 16.53 -6.61
CA LEU A 61 -28.26 15.09 -6.56
C LEU A 61 -26.91 14.37 -6.56
N THR A 62 -26.81 13.34 -5.72
CA THR A 62 -25.62 12.50 -5.58
C THR A 62 -26.02 11.06 -5.86
N PHE A 63 -25.43 10.45 -6.89
CA PHE A 63 -25.69 9.07 -7.29
C PHE A 63 -24.44 8.22 -7.07
N ASN A 64 -24.55 7.22 -6.20
CA ASN A 64 -23.47 6.30 -5.84
C ASN A 64 -23.46 5.09 -6.77
N HIS A 65 -22.26 4.70 -7.20
CA HIS A 65 -22.02 3.39 -7.79
C HIS A 65 -21.91 2.31 -6.68
N PRO A 66 -22.32 1.05 -6.92
CA PRO A 66 -22.15 -0.05 -5.94
C PRO A 66 -20.68 -0.32 -5.60
N ASN A 67 -19.80 -0.39 -6.60
CA ASN A 67 -18.35 -0.31 -6.40
C ASN A 67 -17.96 1.10 -5.94
N GLN A 68 -17.32 1.20 -4.77
CA GLN A 68 -16.95 2.45 -4.11
C GLN A 68 -15.72 3.16 -4.70
N THR A 69 -14.95 2.50 -5.57
CA THR A 69 -13.79 3.11 -6.26
C THR A 69 -14.19 3.93 -7.48
N VAL A 70 -15.38 3.64 -8.04
CA VAL A 70 -15.98 4.43 -9.12
C VAL A 70 -16.41 5.79 -8.57
N HIS A 71 -16.00 6.86 -9.25
CA HIS A 71 -16.27 8.24 -8.83
C HIS A 71 -17.78 8.50 -8.76
N VAL A 72 -18.27 8.87 -7.57
CA VAL A 72 -19.67 9.24 -7.30
C VAL A 72 -20.12 10.36 -8.24
N LEU A 73 -21.30 10.20 -8.84
CA LEU A 73 -21.85 11.15 -9.81
C LEU A 73 -22.56 12.31 -9.09
N GLN A 74 -22.23 13.54 -9.47
CA GLN A 74 -22.86 14.76 -8.98
C GLN A 74 -23.64 15.47 -10.10
N ASP A 75 -24.95 15.62 -9.89
CA ASP A 75 -25.86 16.28 -10.81
C ASP A 75 -26.54 17.51 -10.16
N ALA A 76 -27.02 18.41 -11.01
CA ALA A 76 -27.85 19.55 -10.62
C ALA A 76 -29.18 19.54 -11.36
N LEU A 77 -30.28 19.75 -10.63
CA LEU A 77 -31.59 20.03 -11.21
C LEU A 77 -32.01 21.46 -10.89
N SER A 78 -32.22 22.24 -11.94
CA SER A 78 -32.66 23.63 -11.87
C SER A 78 -34.08 23.79 -12.40
N ILE A 79 -34.85 24.65 -11.74
CA ILE A 79 -36.23 24.99 -12.09
C ILE A 79 -36.24 26.50 -12.34
N ASP A 80 -36.55 26.95 -13.56
CA ASP A 80 -36.66 28.38 -13.90
C ASP A 80 -38.10 28.68 -14.34
N ALA A 81 -38.85 29.46 -13.55
CA ALA A 81 -40.26 29.78 -13.81
C ALA A 81 -40.48 31.25 -14.22
N THR A 82 -41.43 31.51 -15.13
CA THR A 82 -41.77 32.86 -15.61
C THR A 82 -43.30 33.03 -15.74
N ALA A 83 -43.81 34.22 -15.40
CA ALA A 83 -45.21 34.58 -15.52
C ALA A 83 -45.38 35.92 -16.26
N ALA A 84 -45.93 35.88 -17.47
CA ALA A 84 -46.07 37.01 -18.40
C ALA A 84 -44.78 37.84 -18.55
N GLY A 85 -43.65 37.16 -18.76
CA GLY A 85 -42.32 37.78 -18.91
C GLY A 85 -41.65 38.24 -17.60
N THR A 86 -42.30 38.06 -16.44
CA THR A 86 -41.70 38.30 -15.12
C THR A 86 -41.17 36.99 -14.55
N GLN A 87 -39.86 36.89 -14.32
CA GLN A 87 -39.25 35.72 -13.68
C GLN A 87 -39.79 35.56 -12.25
N VAL A 88 -40.15 34.33 -11.89
CA VAL A 88 -40.54 33.96 -10.53
C VAL A 88 -39.30 33.94 -9.66
N SER A 89 -39.35 34.64 -8.53
CA SER A 89 -38.25 34.64 -7.57
C SER A 89 -38.37 33.50 -6.57
N TYR A 90 -37.24 33.17 -5.92
CA TYR A 90 -37.17 32.18 -4.87
C TYR A 90 -36.78 32.88 -3.56
N ALA A 91 -37.66 32.87 -2.56
CA ALA A 91 -37.34 33.33 -1.21
C ALA A 91 -37.31 32.13 -0.25
N GLY A 92 -36.11 31.67 0.10
CA GLY A 92 -35.92 30.45 0.89
C GLY A 92 -36.44 30.53 2.33
N ASP A 93 -36.46 31.72 2.93
CA ASP A 93 -37.08 31.94 4.25
C ASP A 93 -38.62 32.01 4.17
N ASP A 94 -39.19 32.28 2.98
CA ASP A 94 -40.64 32.38 2.69
C ASP A 94 -41.16 31.18 1.85
N THR A 95 -40.47 30.03 1.94
CA THR A 95 -40.87 28.77 1.29
C THR A 95 -41.30 27.78 2.37
N GLU A 96 -42.57 27.39 2.34
CA GLU A 96 -43.13 26.35 3.22
C GLU A 96 -42.65 24.96 2.75
N VAL A 97 -42.37 24.08 3.71
CA VAL A 97 -41.93 22.71 3.48
C VAL A 97 -42.93 21.75 4.11
N THR A 98 -43.35 20.74 3.36
CA THR A 98 -44.09 19.58 3.90
C THR A 98 -43.35 18.30 3.52
N GLU A 99 -43.09 17.47 4.53
CA GLU A 99 -42.40 16.18 4.41
C GLU A 99 -43.44 15.05 4.51
N GLY A 100 -43.22 13.94 3.80
CA GLY A 100 -44.12 12.80 3.79
C GLY A 100 -43.38 11.47 3.62
N ALA A 101 -43.52 10.60 4.62
CA ALA A 101 -42.94 9.26 4.63
C ALA A 101 -43.46 8.38 3.48
N GLY A 102 -42.58 7.55 2.92
CA GLY A 102 -42.83 6.85 1.66
C GLY A 102 -44.11 5.99 1.59
N GLY A 103 -45.05 6.43 0.75
CA GLY A 103 -46.09 5.54 0.20
C GLY A 103 -45.50 4.68 -0.92
N THR A 104 -46.04 3.48 -1.13
CA THR A 104 -45.62 2.59 -2.23
C THR A 104 -46.05 3.15 -3.59
N GLY A 105 -45.21 4.00 -4.16
CA GLY A 105 -45.21 4.36 -5.58
C GLY A 105 -44.90 3.14 -6.45
N GLY A 106 -45.19 3.24 -7.74
CA GLY A 106 -45.03 2.12 -8.66
C GLY A 106 -43.58 1.63 -8.75
N THR A 107 -43.38 0.31 -8.61
CA THR A 107 -42.19 -0.45 -9.03
C THR A 107 -40.82 -0.17 -8.39
N GLY A 108 -40.64 0.82 -7.51
CA GLY A 108 -39.35 1.06 -6.83
C GLY A 108 -39.48 1.60 -5.40
N GLY A 109 -39.03 0.82 -4.41
CA GLY A 109 -38.78 1.24 -3.03
C GLY A 109 -39.95 1.84 -2.23
N ALA A 110 -39.61 2.40 -1.07
CA ALA A 110 -40.41 3.43 -0.40
C ALA A 110 -39.78 4.78 -0.81
N ALA A 111 -40.57 5.66 -1.45
CA ALA A 111 -40.05 6.92 -1.98
C ALA A 111 -40.38 8.08 -1.03
N GLU A 112 -39.36 8.69 -0.44
CA GLU A 112 -39.52 9.84 0.45
C GLU A 112 -39.96 11.08 -0.33
N THR A 113 -40.88 11.85 0.24
CA THR A 113 -41.54 12.97 -0.46
C THR A 113 -41.32 14.30 0.26
N VAL A 114 -40.83 15.31 -0.46
CA VAL A 114 -40.73 16.70 0.00
C VAL A 114 -41.50 17.62 -0.94
N THR A 115 -42.43 18.40 -0.37
CA THR A 115 -43.19 19.43 -1.09
C THR A 115 -42.77 20.81 -0.62
N LEU A 116 -42.35 21.66 -1.56
CA LEU A 116 -42.02 23.06 -1.35
C LEU A 116 -43.12 23.95 -1.92
N THR A 117 -43.76 24.77 -1.08
CA THR A 117 -44.76 25.76 -1.51
C THR A 117 -44.20 27.16 -1.35
N HIS A 118 -44.13 27.93 -2.46
CA HIS A 118 -43.69 29.32 -2.46
C HIS A 118 -44.67 30.21 -3.24
N ARG A 119 -44.84 31.45 -2.78
CA ARG A 119 -45.74 32.44 -3.39
C ARG A 119 -44.97 33.71 -3.73
N ASP A 120 -44.99 34.10 -5.00
CA ASP A 120 -44.39 35.36 -5.47
C ASP A 120 -45.52 36.35 -5.84
N ASP A 121 -45.78 37.30 -4.94
CA ASP A 121 -46.79 38.35 -5.16
C ASP A 121 -46.39 39.37 -6.25
N ARG A 122 -45.11 39.49 -6.67
CA ARG A 122 -44.74 40.32 -7.83
C ARG A 122 -45.07 39.60 -9.13
N ALA A 123 -44.74 38.32 -9.21
CA ALA A 123 -45.08 37.49 -10.36
C ALA A 123 -46.57 37.10 -10.36
N GLN A 124 -47.30 37.29 -9.26
CA GLN A 124 -48.71 36.92 -9.05
C GLN A 124 -48.95 35.42 -9.29
N VAL A 125 -48.12 34.58 -8.69
CA VAL A 125 -48.18 33.11 -8.80
C VAL A 125 -47.90 32.41 -7.47
N GLU A 126 -48.41 31.18 -7.35
CA GLU A 126 -48.09 30.20 -6.32
C GLU A 126 -47.41 29.01 -7.02
N MET A 127 -46.24 28.61 -6.53
CA MET A 127 -45.44 27.52 -7.09
C MET A 127 -45.30 26.41 -6.03
N VAL A 128 -45.83 25.24 -6.36
CA VAL A 128 -45.65 24.01 -5.59
C VAL A 128 -44.65 23.12 -6.32
N ARG A 129 -43.65 22.62 -5.63
CA ARG A 129 -42.64 21.69 -6.17
C ARG A 129 -42.61 20.45 -5.31
N THR A 130 -42.99 19.30 -5.84
CA THR A 130 -43.01 18.02 -5.13
C THR A 130 -41.91 17.12 -5.67
N PHE A 131 -40.93 16.84 -4.83
CA PHE A 131 -39.85 15.88 -5.08
C PHE A 131 -40.25 14.53 -4.47
N ARG A 132 -40.09 13.45 -5.23
CA ARG A 132 -40.20 12.06 -4.74
C ARG A 132 -38.88 11.37 -5.03
N VAL A 133 -38.21 10.89 -3.99
CA VAL A 133 -36.84 10.37 -4.05
C VAL A 133 -36.82 8.92 -3.58
N SER A 134 -36.21 8.08 -4.40
CA SER A 134 -35.92 6.67 -4.13
C SER A 134 -34.48 6.38 -4.59
N ALA A 135 -33.95 5.20 -4.30
CA ALA A 135 -32.61 4.82 -4.78
C ALA A 135 -32.49 4.87 -6.32
N ASP A 136 -33.54 4.47 -7.04
CA ASP A 136 -33.48 4.29 -8.50
C ASP A 136 -33.97 5.52 -9.27
N SER A 137 -34.76 6.39 -8.62
CA SER A 137 -35.50 7.48 -9.29
C SER A 137 -35.71 8.72 -8.43
N VAL A 138 -35.61 9.88 -9.08
CA VAL A 138 -36.01 11.21 -8.58
C VAL A 138 -37.07 11.81 -9.50
N GLU A 139 -38.31 11.90 -9.04
CA GLU A 139 -39.42 12.58 -9.73
C GLU A 139 -39.61 13.99 -9.17
N VAL A 140 -39.82 14.98 -10.04
CA VAL A 140 -40.14 16.37 -9.67
C VAL A 140 -41.37 16.84 -10.42
N ASP A 141 -42.46 17.08 -9.68
CA ASP A 141 -43.71 17.67 -10.16
C ASP A 141 -43.76 19.15 -9.76
N VAL A 142 -43.86 20.06 -10.74
CA VAL A 142 -43.94 21.51 -10.52
C VAL A 142 -45.30 22.01 -10.98
N GLN A 143 -46.02 22.67 -10.07
CA GLN A 143 -47.33 23.26 -10.32
C GLN A 143 -47.20 24.78 -10.15
N LEU A 144 -47.40 25.53 -11.23
CA LEU A 144 -47.31 26.99 -11.24
C LEU A 144 -48.70 27.58 -11.47
N ARG A 145 -49.29 28.07 -10.39
CA ARG A 145 -50.68 28.54 -10.33
C ARG A 145 -50.81 30.03 -10.58
N ASN A 146 -51.73 30.42 -11.45
CA ASN A 146 -52.03 31.83 -11.72
C ASN A 146 -52.90 32.43 -10.60
N LEU A 147 -52.37 33.41 -9.85
CA LEU A 147 -53.12 34.14 -8.82
C LEU A 147 -53.74 35.46 -9.33
N ALA A 148 -53.43 35.87 -10.56
CA ALA A 148 -54.02 37.06 -11.18
C ALA A 148 -55.51 36.85 -11.54
N GLN A 149 -56.21 37.95 -11.80
CA GLN A 149 -57.64 37.92 -12.17
C GLN A 149 -57.88 37.71 -13.68
N ASP A 150 -56.82 37.71 -14.49
CA ASP A 150 -56.85 37.52 -15.94
C ASP A 150 -55.98 36.30 -16.35
N PRO A 151 -56.28 35.64 -17.49
CA PRO A 151 -55.42 34.59 -18.04
C PRO A 151 -54.02 35.10 -18.37
N ARG A 152 -52.98 34.29 -18.15
CA ARG A 152 -51.58 34.70 -18.35
C ARG A 152 -50.73 33.59 -18.95
N GLU A 153 -49.77 33.97 -19.78
CA GLU A 153 -48.67 33.10 -20.19
C GLU A 153 -47.83 32.73 -18.98
N LEU A 154 -47.77 31.45 -18.67
CA LEU A 154 -46.86 30.87 -17.68
C LEU A 154 -45.85 29.97 -18.40
N SER A 155 -44.62 29.88 -17.88
CA SER A 155 -43.66 28.87 -18.30
C SER A 155 -42.83 28.35 -17.13
N VAL A 156 -42.41 27.09 -17.24
CA VAL A 156 -41.43 26.43 -16.37
C VAL A 156 -40.42 25.75 -17.29
N ASP A 157 -39.16 26.08 -17.11
CA ASP A 157 -38.02 25.37 -17.70
C ASP A 157 -37.42 24.47 -16.61
N LEU A 158 -37.35 23.17 -16.88
CA LEU A 158 -36.64 22.20 -16.04
C LEU A 158 -35.33 21.87 -16.73
N ALA A 159 -34.20 22.08 -16.07
CA ALA A 159 -32.88 21.77 -16.64
C ALA A 159 -32.01 20.98 -15.67
N HIS A 160 -31.62 19.79 -16.12
CA HIS A 160 -30.67 18.87 -15.49
C HIS A 160 -29.27 19.12 -16.03
N GLY A 161 -28.24 18.73 -15.29
CA GLY A 161 -26.90 18.61 -15.85
C GLY A 161 -25.87 18.02 -14.90
N THR A 162 -24.91 17.31 -15.50
CA THR A 162 -23.86 16.57 -14.82
C THR A 162 -22.63 17.44 -14.60
N LEU A 163 -22.25 17.57 -13.33
CA LEU A 163 -21.26 18.55 -12.86
C LEU A 163 -19.83 18.07 -13.01
N ASP A 164 -19.61 16.75 -12.91
CA ASP A 164 -18.30 16.13 -12.98
C ASP A 164 -17.71 16.26 -14.39
N SER A 165 -16.69 17.12 -14.52
CA SER A 165 -16.02 17.43 -15.78
C SER A 165 -15.41 16.22 -16.47
N ASP A 166 -15.05 15.22 -15.66
CA ASP A 166 -14.18 14.10 -16.04
C ASP A 166 -14.93 13.04 -16.86
N PHE A 167 -16.26 13.00 -16.75
CA PHE A 167 -17.11 12.19 -17.62
C PHE A 167 -17.49 12.93 -18.90
N ALA A 168 -17.28 12.28 -20.05
CA ALA A 168 -17.97 12.65 -21.28
C ALA A 168 -19.47 12.30 -21.15
N VAL A 169 -20.35 13.21 -21.57
CA VAL A 169 -21.81 13.02 -21.49
C VAL A 169 -22.43 13.13 -22.87
N THR A 170 -23.02 12.02 -23.33
CA THR A 170 -23.81 11.96 -24.57
C THR A 170 -25.27 11.64 -24.25
N ALA A 171 -26.18 11.88 -25.19
CA ALA A 171 -27.59 11.60 -25.01
C ALA A 171 -28.23 11.07 -26.30
N ASP A 172 -28.95 9.95 -26.19
CA ASP A 172 -29.91 9.50 -27.19
C ASP A 172 -31.30 10.04 -26.84
N ARG A 173 -32.16 10.29 -27.83
CA ARG A 173 -33.51 10.85 -27.62
C ARG A 173 -34.61 9.88 -28.02
N GLU A 174 -35.50 9.58 -27.08
CA GLU A 174 -36.73 8.81 -27.31
C GLU A 174 -37.97 9.66 -26.97
N GLY A 175 -38.41 10.46 -27.93
CA GLY A 175 -39.59 11.33 -27.79
C GLY A 175 -39.35 12.48 -26.79
N ASP A 176 -39.98 12.39 -25.63
CA ASP A 176 -39.83 13.34 -24.51
C ASP A 176 -38.75 12.90 -23.49
N ALA A 177 -38.16 11.70 -23.68
CA ALA A 177 -37.08 11.18 -22.85
C ALA A 177 -35.70 11.34 -23.51
N LEU A 178 -34.68 11.48 -22.67
CA LEU A 178 -33.27 11.44 -23.02
C LEU A 178 -32.59 10.32 -22.23
N ASP A 179 -31.96 9.38 -22.94
CA ASP A 179 -31.10 8.35 -22.36
C ASP A 179 -29.65 8.88 -22.39
N LEU A 180 -29.13 9.25 -21.22
CA LEU A 180 -27.83 9.88 -21.02
C LEU A 180 -26.78 8.81 -20.73
N HIS A 181 -25.68 8.80 -21.48
CA HIS A 181 -24.51 7.95 -21.21
C HIS A 181 -23.39 8.82 -20.63
N ILE A 182 -22.96 8.51 -19.41
CA ILE A 182 -22.01 9.31 -18.63
C ILE A 182 -20.76 8.47 -18.37
N GLY A 183 -19.74 8.67 -19.20
CA GLY A 183 -18.56 7.79 -19.28
C GLY A 183 -18.94 6.33 -19.60
N GLU A 184 -18.24 5.38 -18.99
CA GLU A 184 -18.62 3.96 -18.99
C GLU A 184 -19.38 3.54 -17.70
N ALA A 185 -19.59 4.46 -16.76
CA ALA A 185 -20.00 4.11 -15.38
C ALA A 185 -21.49 4.28 -15.09
N TYR A 186 -22.17 5.23 -15.74
CA TYR A 186 -23.55 5.57 -15.43
C TYR A 186 -24.40 5.76 -16.69
N GLN A 187 -25.65 5.31 -16.59
CA GLN A 187 -26.72 5.62 -17.53
C GLN A 187 -27.87 6.26 -16.74
N LEU A 188 -28.31 7.45 -17.18
CA LEU A 188 -29.45 8.15 -16.59
C LEU A 188 -30.53 8.35 -17.65
N ARG A 189 -31.79 8.04 -17.34
CA ARG A 189 -32.94 8.36 -18.21
C ARG A 189 -33.71 9.54 -17.63
N LEU A 190 -33.64 10.68 -18.33
CA LEU A 190 -34.37 11.90 -18.03
C LEU A 190 -35.64 11.97 -18.89
N ASP A 191 -36.80 11.76 -18.28
CA ASP A 191 -38.11 11.90 -18.90
C ASP A 191 -38.69 13.31 -18.62
N LEU A 192 -38.97 14.07 -19.68
CA LEU A 192 -39.55 15.42 -19.66
C LEU A 192 -40.97 15.42 -20.27
N ALA A 193 -41.75 14.36 -20.03
CA ALA A 193 -43.09 14.13 -20.57
C ALA A 193 -44.01 15.37 -20.57
N GLY A 194 -44.47 15.76 -21.76
CA GLY A 194 -45.34 16.91 -21.94
C GLY A 194 -44.61 18.25 -22.08
N SER A 195 -43.27 18.24 -22.12
CA SER A 195 -42.50 19.41 -22.56
C SER A 195 -42.76 19.70 -24.03
N GLN A 196 -42.77 20.99 -24.39
CA GLN A 196 -42.99 21.43 -25.76
C GLN A 196 -41.70 21.39 -26.60
N ARG A 197 -40.56 21.48 -25.90
CA ARG A 197 -39.22 21.57 -26.46
C ARG A 197 -38.23 20.98 -25.47
N ILE A 198 -37.24 20.29 -26.01
CA ILE A 198 -36.08 19.76 -25.30
C ILE A 198 -34.84 20.33 -25.99
N GLY A 199 -33.81 20.69 -25.22
CA GLY A 199 -32.53 21.16 -25.72
C GLY A 199 -31.37 20.60 -24.89
N THR A 200 -30.21 20.40 -25.50
CA THR A 200 -28.99 19.94 -24.84
C THR A 200 -27.82 20.90 -25.08
N GLY A 201 -26.77 20.82 -24.27
CA GLY A 201 -25.52 21.53 -24.51
C GLY A 201 -24.47 21.32 -23.42
N ALA A 202 -23.26 21.83 -23.68
CA ALA A 202 -22.11 21.76 -22.77
C ALA A 202 -22.30 22.54 -21.46
N ASP A 203 -23.20 23.52 -21.44
CA ASP A 203 -23.58 24.29 -20.24
C ASP A 203 -25.09 24.57 -20.18
N ARG A 204 -25.58 24.94 -18.99
CA ARG A 204 -27.01 25.20 -18.73
C ARG A 204 -27.58 26.31 -19.62
N ASP A 205 -26.82 27.38 -19.86
CA ASP A 205 -27.33 28.52 -20.64
C ASP A 205 -27.39 28.17 -22.14
N ALA A 206 -26.47 27.32 -22.64
CA ALA A 206 -26.54 26.72 -23.97
C ALA A 206 -27.76 25.80 -24.14
N ALA A 207 -28.00 24.89 -23.19
CA ALA A 207 -29.18 24.01 -23.21
C ALA A 207 -30.51 24.80 -23.16
N LEU A 208 -30.57 25.86 -22.34
CA LEU A 208 -31.73 26.77 -22.30
C LEU A 208 -31.86 27.64 -23.56
N ALA A 209 -30.76 28.00 -24.22
CA ALA A 209 -30.78 28.72 -25.49
C ALA A 209 -31.30 27.85 -26.64
N ALA A 210 -30.99 26.54 -26.66
CA ALA A 210 -31.53 25.60 -27.63
C ALA A 210 -33.08 25.55 -27.60
N LEU A 211 -33.71 25.70 -26.44
CA LEU A 211 -35.17 25.81 -26.31
C LEU A 211 -35.79 27.01 -27.05
N ALA A 212 -34.98 28.00 -27.47
CA ALA A 212 -35.42 29.18 -28.21
C ALA A 212 -35.27 29.07 -29.74
N GLY A 213 -34.74 27.95 -30.27
CA GLY A 213 -34.54 27.73 -31.71
C GLY A 213 -35.80 27.88 -32.57
N SER A 214 -35.67 28.21 -33.86
CA SER A 214 -36.82 28.40 -34.76
C SER A 214 -37.39 27.11 -35.35
N ASP A 215 -36.69 26.00 -35.19
CA ASP A 215 -37.00 24.75 -35.86
C ASP A 215 -38.15 23.99 -35.19
N GLU A 216 -38.71 23.01 -35.92
CA GLU A 216 -39.91 22.28 -35.51
C GLU A 216 -39.68 21.53 -34.19
N PRO A 217 -40.71 21.40 -33.32
CA PRO A 217 -40.57 20.65 -32.08
C PRO A 217 -40.22 19.19 -32.36
N GLY A 218 -38.95 18.83 -32.13
CA GLY A 218 -38.45 17.45 -32.21
C GLY A 218 -37.56 17.08 -33.40
N SER A 219 -37.02 18.04 -34.18
CA SER A 219 -36.14 17.73 -35.32
C SER A 219 -34.65 17.61 -35.03
N ASP A 220 -34.18 18.20 -33.92
CA ASP A 220 -32.74 18.33 -33.67
C ASP A 220 -32.22 17.09 -32.92
N GLU A 221 -31.26 16.39 -33.52
CA GLU A 221 -30.45 15.39 -32.80
C GLU A 221 -29.70 16.08 -31.65
N PRO A 222 -29.61 15.44 -30.46
CA PRO A 222 -28.81 15.95 -29.36
C PRO A 222 -27.38 16.29 -29.81
N GLY A 223 -26.87 17.45 -29.37
CA GLY A 223 -25.47 17.80 -29.61
C GLY A 223 -24.53 16.77 -28.98
N THR A 224 -23.33 16.60 -29.57
CA THR A 224 -22.32 15.61 -29.12
C THR A 224 -21.81 15.83 -27.69
N ASP A 225 -22.07 17.01 -27.12
CA ASP A 225 -21.91 17.28 -25.69
C ASP A 225 -23.31 17.59 -25.13
N ALA A 226 -23.84 16.62 -24.39
CA ALA A 226 -25.16 16.68 -23.78
C ALA A 226 -25.06 16.83 -22.25
N ARG A 227 -23.99 17.43 -21.72
CA ARG A 227 -23.75 17.59 -20.28
C ARG A 227 -24.91 18.24 -19.52
N TYR A 228 -25.59 19.20 -20.13
CA TYR A 228 -26.83 19.79 -19.63
C TYR A 228 -27.97 19.51 -20.61
N GLN A 229 -29.15 19.25 -20.06
CA GLN A 229 -30.38 19.01 -20.82
C GLN A 229 -31.53 19.78 -20.19
N ALA A 230 -32.40 20.35 -21.00
CA ALA A 230 -33.49 21.20 -20.54
C ALA A 230 -34.79 20.91 -21.29
N GLY A 231 -35.93 21.03 -20.60
CA GLY A 231 -37.28 20.93 -21.16
C GLY A 231 -38.13 22.15 -20.82
N ARG A 232 -38.86 22.70 -21.80
CA ARG A 232 -39.76 23.84 -21.64
C ARG A 232 -41.22 23.42 -21.59
N PHE A 233 -41.93 23.86 -20.55
CA PHE A 233 -43.38 23.75 -20.38
C PHE A 233 -43.96 25.16 -20.39
N ALA A 234 -44.96 25.46 -21.22
CA ALA A 234 -45.53 26.81 -21.29
C ALA A 234 -47.00 26.83 -21.74
N GLY A 235 -47.71 27.92 -21.45
CA GLY A 235 -49.02 28.20 -22.04
C GLY A 235 -49.84 29.24 -21.30
N THR A 236 -50.96 29.63 -21.90
CA THR A 236 -51.95 30.53 -21.30
C THR A 236 -52.76 29.80 -20.23
N VAL A 237 -52.65 30.22 -18.97
CA VAL A 237 -53.35 29.61 -17.81
C VAL A 237 -54.39 30.56 -17.24
N ALA A 238 -55.61 30.08 -17.03
CA ALA A 238 -56.72 30.89 -16.53
C ALA A 238 -56.58 31.24 -15.03
N PRO A 239 -57.31 32.25 -14.52
CA PRO A 239 -57.29 32.62 -13.10
C PRO A 239 -57.58 31.44 -12.16
N GLY A 240 -56.65 31.16 -11.26
CA GLY A 240 -56.77 30.08 -10.26
C GLY A 240 -56.38 28.68 -10.73
N GLU A 241 -56.14 28.48 -12.03
CA GLU A 241 -55.61 27.23 -12.63
C GLU A 241 -54.07 27.19 -12.57
N SER A 242 -53.48 26.03 -12.91
CA SER A 242 -52.04 25.77 -12.85
C SER A 242 -51.47 25.26 -14.16
N LEU A 243 -50.26 25.72 -14.52
CA LEU A 243 -49.37 24.99 -15.42
C LEU A 243 -48.73 23.85 -14.64
N HIS A 244 -48.60 22.67 -15.26
CA HIS A 244 -47.89 21.52 -14.71
C HIS A 244 -46.65 21.22 -15.55
N ALA A 245 -45.53 20.95 -14.89
CA ALA A 245 -44.28 20.49 -15.49
C ALA A 245 -43.76 19.30 -14.69
N ARG A 246 -43.19 18.29 -15.36
CA ARG A 246 -42.61 17.12 -14.69
C ARG A 246 -41.24 16.80 -15.29
N ALA A 247 -40.31 16.43 -14.42
CA ALA A 247 -39.11 15.69 -14.79
C ALA A 247 -39.04 14.41 -13.96
N THR A 248 -38.69 13.29 -14.58
CA THR A 248 -38.36 12.04 -13.88
C THR A 248 -36.96 11.63 -14.29
N LEU A 249 -36.04 11.54 -13.34
CA LEU A 249 -34.68 11.07 -13.56
C LEU A 249 -34.56 9.68 -12.95
N ASN A 250 -34.36 8.66 -13.78
CA ASN A 250 -34.04 7.30 -13.34
C ASN A 250 -32.55 7.05 -13.59
N GLY A 251 -31.85 6.33 -12.71
CA GLY A 251 -30.42 6.08 -12.87
C GLY A 251 -30.02 4.63 -12.62
N THR A 252 -29.06 4.14 -13.41
CA THR A 252 -28.44 2.83 -13.26
C THR A 252 -26.93 2.95 -13.45
N SER A 253 -26.16 2.21 -12.64
CA SER A 253 -24.73 1.96 -12.85
C SER A 253 -24.50 0.90 -13.93
N ASP A 254 -23.32 0.88 -14.55
CA ASP A 254 -22.90 -0.24 -15.40
C ASP A 254 -22.44 -1.42 -14.53
N ASP A 255 -23.22 -2.51 -14.52
CA ASP A 255 -22.93 -3.72 -13.75
C ASP A 255 -21.56 -4.36 -14.07
N ARG A 256 -20.92 -4.03 -15.20
CA ARG A 256 -19.55 -4.48 -15.51
C ARG A 256 -18.51 -3.85 -14.58
N LEU A 257 -18.79 -2.67 -14.01
CA LEU A 257 -17.89 -1.98 -13.10
C LEU A 257 -18.12 -2.35 -11.63
N ASN A 258 -18.99 -3.31 -11.36
CA ASN A 258 -19.09 -3.95 -10.05
C ASN A 258 -17.73 -4.55 -9.65
N ASP A 259 -17.51 -4.57 -8.33
CA ASP A 259 -16.37 -5.15 -7.64
C ASP A 259 -17.02 -6.10 -6.62
N THR A 260 -16.96 -7.40 -6.92
CA THR A 260 -17.74 -8.44 -6.25
C THR A 260 -17.14 -8.85 -4.91
N ASP A 261 -15.83 -8.66 -4.70
CA ASP A 261 -15.14 -9.07 -3.47
C ASP A 261 -14.63 -7.90 -2.59
N GLY A 262 -14.61 -6.68 -3.13
CA GLY A 262 -14.37 -5.43 -2.41
C GLY A 262 -12.90 -5.01 -2.33
N ASP A 263 -12.02 -5.53 -3.19
CA ASP A 263 -10.60 -5.18 -3.19
C ASP A 263 -10.26 -3.85 -3.87
N GLY A 264 -11.20 -3.33 -4.68
CA GLY A 264 -11.12 -2.08 -5.42
C GLY A 264 -11.00 -2.21 -6.93
N PHE A 265 -10.84 -3.42 -7.47
CA PHE A 265 -10.80 -3.69 -8.90
C PHE A 265 -12.20 -4.10 -9.40
N PRO A 266 -12.67 -3.54 -10.51
CA PRO A 266 -13.87 -4.04 -11.16
C PRO A 266 -13.70 -5.45 -11.74
N ASP A 267 -14.71 -6.31 -11.59
CA ASP A 267 -14.76 -7.69 -12.08
C ASP A 267 -14.31 -7.79 -13.56
N VAL A 268 -14.71 -6.81 -14.38
CA VAL A 268 -14.38 -6.75 -15.80
C VAL A 268 -12.92 -6.41 -16.08
N PHE A 269 -12.27 -5.62 -15.22
CA PHE A 269 -10.85 -5.29 -15.32
C PHE A 269 -9.98 -6.46 -14.90
N GLU A 270 -10.37 -7.19 -13.86
CA GLU A 270 -9.67 -8.41 -13.46
C GLU A 270 -9.86 -9.52 -14.49
N ALA A 271 -11.04 -9.68 -15.07
CA ALA A 271 -11.31 -10.70 -16.09
C ALA A 271 -10.65 -10.43 -17.46
N GLN A 272 -10.39 -9.16 -17.81
CA GLN A 272 -9.95 -8.77 -19.16
C GLN A 272 -8.63 -7.97 -19.21
N GLY A 273 -8.14 -7.54 -18.05
CA GLY A 273 -7.24 -6.40 -17.94
C GLY A 273 -7.96 -5.07 -18.20
N PHE A 274 -7.24 -3.95 -18.06
CA PHE A 274 -7.71 -2.64 -18.49
C PHE A 274 -6.61 -1.83 -19.16
N THR A 275 -7.01 -0.86 -19.98
CA THR A 275 -6.11 0.11 -20.61
C THR A 275 -6.49 1.52 -20.17
N THR A 276 -5.54 2.24 -19.56
CA THR A 276 -5.70 3.63 -19.13
C THR A 276 -5.82 4.59 -20.32
N ALA A 277 -6.30 5.82 -20.07
CA ALA A 277 -6.53 6.82 -21.11
C ALA A 277 -5.26 7.26 -21.89
N ASP A 278 -4.06 7.06 -21.33
CA ASP A 278 -2.77 7.30 -22.01
C ASP A 278 -2.26 6.09 -22.82
N GLY A 279 -2.95 4.94 -22.74
CA GLY A 279 -2.61 3.70 -23.43
C GLY A 279 -1.76 2.71 -22.64
N THR A 280 -1.56 2.92 -21.33
CA THR A 280 -0.86 1.94 -20.48
C THR A 280 -1.77 0.73 -20.19
N GLU A 281 -1.27 -0.48 -20.43
CA GLU A 281 -2.04 -1.72 -20.29
C GLU A 281 -1.72 -2.45 -18.97
N PHE A 282 -2.78 -2.86 -18.28
CA PHE A 282 -2.74 -3.63 -17.04
C PHE A 282 -3.45 -4.97 -17.26
N PRO A 283 -2.75 -6.03 -17.70
CA PRO A 283 -3.35 -7.35 -17.94
C PRO A 283 -3.55 -8.12 -16.62
N LEU A 284 -4.45 -7.61 -15.77
CA LEU A 284 -4.77 -8.14 -14.44
C LEU A 284 -5.15 -9.64 -14.49
N ASN A 285 -5.93 -10.02 -15.51
CA ASN A 285 -6.28 -11.42 -15.80
C ASN A 285 -5.06 -12.34 -15.97
N ALA A 286 -4.02 -11.86 -16.64
CA ALA A 286 -2.79 -12.60 -16.83
C ALA A 286 -1.92 -12.61 -15.56
N TRP A 287 -2.08 -11.61 -14.70
CA TRP A 287 -1.49 -11.51 -13.36
C TRP A 287 -2.23 -12.33 -12.30
N GLY A 288 -3.28 -13.06 -12.70
CA GLY A 288 -3.97 -14.03 -11.86
C GLY A 288 -4.82 -13.42 -10.75
N LEU A 289 -5.37 -12.23 -10.99
CA LEU A 289 -6.46 -11.69 -10.17
C LEU A 289 -7.76 -12.47 -10.40
N ASP A 290 -8.64 -12.53 -9.40
CA ASP A 290 -9.88 -13.32 -9.41
C ASP A 290 -11.05 -12.52 -8.78
N PRO A 291 -12.08 -12.12 -9.58
CA PRO A 291 -13.25 -11.31 -9.16
C PRO A 291 -14.12 -11.83 -7.99
N ASN A 292 -13.71 -12.91 -7.33
CA ASN A 292 -14.45 -13.57 -6.26
C ASN A 292 -13.55 -13.79 -5.04
N ARG A 293 -12.34 -13.24 -5.04
CA ARG A 293 -11.28 -13.51 -4.08
C ARG A 293 -10.31 -12.31 -3.99
N PRO A 294 -10.41 -11.47 -2.94
CA PRO A 294 -9.72 -10.18 -2.88
C PRO A 294 -8.22 -10.26 -3.18
N ASP A 295 -7.75 -9.44 -4.11
CA ASP A 295 -6.36 -9.32 -4.53
C ASP A 295 -5.63 -8.15 -3.87
N LEU A 296 -4.36 -8.37 -3.57
CA LEU A 296 -3.47 -7.34 -3.02
C LEU A 296 -2.13 -7.38 -3.74
N LEU A 297 -1.81 -6.32 -4.48
CA LEU A 297 -0.53 -6.20 -5.17
C LEU A 297 0.47 -5.39 -4.34
N LEU A 298 1.65 -5.97 -4.10
CA LEU A 298 2.74 -5.37 -3.34
C LEU A 298 4.04 -5.37 -4.15
N GLN A 299 4.55 -4.18 -4.49
CA GLN A 299 5.92 -4.02 -4.93
C GLN A 299 6.84 -3.87 -3.71
N LEU A 300 7.84 -4.74 -3.58
CA LEU A 300 8.79 -4.71 -2.48
C LEU A 300 10.21 -4.45 -2.98
N ASN A 301 10.70 -3.25 -2.72
CA ASN A 301 12.03 -2.78 -3.04
C ASN A 301 12.96 -2.90 -1.83
N TRP A 302 14.26 -2.96 -2.06
CA TRP A 302 15.25 -2.81 -0.99
C TRP A 302 16.54 -2.15 -1.48
N MET A 303 17.26 -1.56 -0.53
CA MET A 303 18.59 -1.00 -0.77
C MET A 303 19.59 -2.10 -1.14
N LYS A 304 20.40 -1.83 -2.15
CA LYS A 304 21.71 -2.49 -2.35
C LYS A 304 22.56 -2.25 -1.09
N SER A 305 23.48 -3.17 -0.81
CA SER A 305 24.51 -2.90 0.21
C SER A 305 25.46 -1.80 -0.27
N GLU A 306 26.09 -1.07 0.65
CA GLU A 306 27.09 -0.05 0.31
C GLU A 306 28.20 -0.62 -0.58
N TRP A 307 28.62 -1.86 -0.32
CA TRP A 307 29.60 -2.59 -1.10
C TRP A 307 29.18 -2.83 -2.57
N GLU A 308 27.90 -3.11 -2.80
CA GLU A 308 27.32 -3.24 -4.15
C GLU A 308 27.23 -1.87 -4.84
N THR A 309 26.77 -0.82 -4.14
CA THR A 309 26.70 0.56 -4.65
C THR A 309 28.09 1.11 -5.01
N LEU A 310 29.16 0.73 -4.29
CA LEU A 310 30.54 1.09 -4.62
C LEU A 310 31.14 0.32 -5.83
N GLY A 311 30.39 -0.62 -6.41
CA GLY A 311 30.81 -1.36 -7.61
C GLY A 311 31.97 -2.33 -7.38
N CYS A 312 32.22 -2.74 -6.13
CA CYS A 312 33.38 -3.52 -5.72
C CYS A 312 33.52 -4.87 -6.45
N ALA A 313 32.39 -5.47 -6.88
CA ALA A 313 32.35 -6.71 -7.64
C ALA A 313 32.91 -6.64 -9.08
N THR A 314 32.98 -5.45 -9.69
CA THR A 314 33.26 -5.32 -11.14
C THR A 314 34.71 -4.94 -11.47
N ARG A 315 35.55 -4.67 -10.46
CA ARG A 315 36.94 -4.23 -10.64
C ARG A 315 37.85 -5.41 -11.02
N ARG A 316 38.53 -5.29 -12.16
CA ARG A 316 39.41 -6.34 -12.72
C ARG A 316 40.86 -6.31 -12.23
N ALA A 317 41.28 -5.22 -11.61
CA ALA A 317 42.59 -5.05 -10.98
C ALA A 317 42.56 -3.80 -10.10
N TYR A 318 43.50 -3.71 -9.15
CA TYR A 318 43.86 -2.48 -8.47
C TYR A 318 45.26 -2.08 -8.94
N ALA A 319 45.45 -0.86 -9.44
CA ALA A 319 46.77 -0.33 -9.75
C ALA A 319 47.49 0.12 -8.45
N PRO A 320 48.83 -0.01 -8.35
CA PRO A 320 49.60 0.43 -7.19
C PRO A 320 49.71 1.97 -7.13
N THR A 321 48.57 2.61 -6.84
CA THR A 321 48.36 4.05 -6.76
C THR A 321 47.51 4.36 -5.53
N PRO A 322 47.60 5.58 -4.95
CA PRO A 322 46.77 5.95 -3.82
C PRO A 322 45.26 5.85 -4.08
N ALA A 323 44.80 6.09 -5.32
CA ALA A 323 43.38 6.07 -5.68
C ALA A 323 42.78 4.66 -5.73
N ASP A 324 43.45 3.71 -6.38
CA ASP A 324 42.98 2.31 -6.38
C ASP A 324 43.22 1.62 -5.04
N PHE A 325 44.24 2.02 -4.27
CA PHE A 325 44.37 1.56 -2.88
C PHE A 325 43.26 2.13 -1.98
N ALA A 326 42.83 3.38 -2.19
CA ALA A 326 41.65 3.94 -1.52
C ALA A 326 40.38 3.16 -1.87
N ALA A 327 40.19 2.80 -3.14
CA ALA A 327 39.05 1.99 -3.59
C ALA A 327 39.07 0.59 -2.97
N PHE A 328 40.24 -0.05 -2.87
CA PHE A 328 40.42 -1.31 -2.16
C PHE A 328 40.04 -1.19 -0.68
N THR A 329 40.54 -0.17 0.04
CA THR A 329 40.23 0.06 1.46
C THR A 329 38.76 0.43 1.70
N ALA A 330 38.13 1.18 0.79
CA ALA A 330 36.69 1.46 0.86
C ALA A 330 35.88 0.17 0.70
N CYS A 331 36.17 -0.63 -0.34
CA CYS A 331 35.55 -1.94 -0.56
C CYS A 331 35.81 -2.95 0.57
N SER A 332 36.88 -2.80 1.37
CA SER A 332 37.13 -3.65 2.54
C SER A 332 36.41 -3.20 3.82
N ARG A 333 35.83 -1.98 3.83
CA ARG A 333 35.15 -1.38 5.00
C ARG A 333 33.67 -1.11 4.79
N ALA A 334 33.20 -1.14 3.55
CA ALA A 334 31.81 -0.86 3.19
C ALA A 334 30.82 -1.86 3.81
N ASN A 335 29.65 -1.37 4.16
CA ASN A 335 28.54 -2.16 4.66
C ASN A 335 28.11 -3.21 3.62
N THR A 336 28.12 -4.49 4.03
CA THR A 336 27.70 -5.65 3.23
C THR A 336 26.32 -6.20 3.65
N ASN A 337 25.59 -5.52 4.54
CA ASN A 337 24.28 -5.95 5.00
C ASN A 337 23.32 -6.11 3.83
N THR A 338 22.75 -7.31 3.72
CA THR A 338 21.74 -7.60 2.69
C THR A 338 20.37 -7.18 3.21
N TYR A 339 19.80 -6.12 2.66
CA TYR A 339 18.45 -5.64 3.01
C TYR A 339 17.34 -6.58 2.52
N ARG A 340 17.63 -7.36 1.46
CA ARG A 340 16.78 -8.40 0.88
C ARG A 340 16.10 -9.34 1.92
N PRO A 341 14.78 -9.55 1.84
CA PRO A 341 14.07 -10.60 2.56
C PRO A 341 14.32 -11.97 1.93
N SER A 342 14.20 -13.05 2.71
CA SER A 342 14.29 -14.41 2.15
C SER A 342 13.03 -14.77 1.34
N ARG A 343 13.09 -15.64 0.32
CA ARG A 343 11.82 -16.08 -0.33
C ARG A 343 10.91 -16.82 0.65
N ALA A 344 11.45 -17.51 1.66
CA ALA A 344 10.66 -18.05 2.77
C ALA A 344 9.88 -16.96 3.53
N THR A 345 10.49 -15.80 3.78
CA THR A 345 9.82 -14.62 4.35
C THR A 345 8.66 -14.15 3.46
N LEU A 346 8.86 -14.12 2.13
CA LEU A 346 7.84 -13.67 1.17
C LEU A 346 6.70 -14.69 1.03
N ASN A 347 7.01 -15.97 0.88
CA ASN A 347 6.01 -17.05 0.89
C ASN A 347 5.19 -17.05 2.19
N GLN A 348 5.82 -16.83 3.34
CA GLN A 348 5.11 -16.75 4.62
C GLN A 348 4.18 -15.54 4.73
N LEU A 349 4.45 -14.43 4.02
CA LEU A 349 3.50 -13.33 3.91
C LEU A 349 2.31 -13.77 3.04
N VAL A 350 2.56 -14.36 1.87
CA VAL A 350 1.49 -14.89 0.99
C VAL A 350 0.62 -15.91 1.73
N GLU A 351 1.22 -16.86 2.45
CA GLU A 351 0.54 -17.86 3.28
C GLU A 351 -0.32 -17.26 4.41
N VAL A 352 -0.01 -16.05 4.91
CA VAL A 352 -0.83 -15.36 5.93
C VAL A 352 -2.12 -14.86 5.31
N PHE A 353 -2.05 -14.17 4.17
CA PHE A 353 -3.22 -13.66 3.47
C PHE A 353 -4.06 -14.79 2.85
N ASP A 354 -3.42 -15.84 2.32
CA ASP A 354 -4.10 -17.00 1.72
C ASP A 354 -4.99 -17.76 2.72
N ARG A 355 -4.58 -17.82 4.00
CA ARG A 355 -5.43 -18.38 5.08
C ARG A 355 -6.73 -17.60 5.31
N GLN A 356 -6.75 -16.32 4.97
CA GLN A 356 -7.91 -15.43 5.09
C GLN A 356 -8.69 -15.31 3.77
N GLY A 357 -8.32 -16.10 2.76
CA GLY A 357 -8.93 -16.04 1.43
C GLY A 357 -8.42 -14.89 0.57
N ILE A 358 -7.45 -14.09 1.00
CA ILE A 358 -6.93 -12.94 0.24
C ILE A 358 -5.72 -13.37 -0.59
N ASN A 359 -5.60 -12.93 -1.84
CA ASN A 359 -4.48 -13.26 -2.73
C ASN A 359 -3.41 -12.16 -2.67
N LEU A 360 -2.31 -12.40 -1.95
CA LEU A 360 -1.19 -11.45 -1.91
C LEU A 360 -0.21 -11.73 -3.05
N LEU A 361 -0.18 -10.82 -4.02
CA LEU A 361 0.64 -10.83 -5.23
C LEU A 361 1.84 -9.89 -5.07
N ILE A 362 3.07 -10.43 -5.08
CA ILE A 362 4.29 -9.67 -4.76
C ILE A 362 5.22 -9.55 -5.98
N ASP A 363 5.61 -8.31 -6.32
CA ASP A 363 6.78 -8.03 -7.14
C ASP A 363 7.96 -7.65 -6.23
N ALA A 364 8.91 -8.58 -6.07
CA ALA A 364 10.18 -8.38 -5.40
C ALA A 364 11.35 -8.53 -6.40
N GLY A 365 11.14 -8.11 -7.64
CA GLY A 365 12.11 -8.17 -8.72
C GLY A 365 12.25 -9.58 -9.32
N ALA A 366 13.18 -9.74 -10.25
CA ALA A 366 13.62 -11.07 -10.71
C ALA A 366 14.20 -11.97 -9.58
N TYR A 367 14.35 -11.44 -8.35
CA TYR A 367 14.63 -12.26 -7.18
C TYR A 367 13.41 -13.03 -6.68
N TYR A 368 12.19 -12.49 -6.75
CA TYR A 368 10.97 -13.18 -6.34
C TYR A 368 9.76 -12.51 -6.95
N THR A 369 8.89 -13.30 -7.57
CA THR A 369 7.50 -12.94 -7.75
C THR A 369 6.63 -14.19 -7.68
N ASN A 370 5.40 -14.04 -7.21
CA ASN A 370 4.33 -15.02 -7.38
C ASN A 370 3.26 -14.55 -8.39
N ILE A 371 3.45 -13.40 -9.05
CA ILE A 371 2.55 -12.85 -10.06
C ILE A 371 2.75 -13.62 -11.39
N PRO A 372 1.75 -14.38 -11.87
CA PRO A 372 1.81 -15.04 -13.17
C PRO A 372 1.97 -14.03 -14.31
N ALA A 373 2.61 -14.46 -15.41
CA ALA A 373 2.88 -13.66 -16.61
C ALA A 373 3.58 -12.29 -16.40
N TYR A 374 4.03 -11.96 -15.19
CA TYR A 374 4.71 -10.70 -14.88
C TYR A 374 6.14 -10.72 -15.39
N THR A 375 6.48 -9.83 -16.34
CA THR A 375 7.79 -9.81 -17.01
C THR A 375 8.58 -8.52 -16.87
N ASP A 376 7.91 -7.40 -16.59
CA ASP A 376 8.58 -6.12 -16.32
C ASP A 376 8.62 -5.92 -14.80
N PHE A 377 9.78 -6.21 -14.20
CA PHE A 377 9.94 -6.21 -12.74
C PHE A 377 10.41 -4.86 -12.24
N HIS A 378 9.70 -4.30 -11.26
CA HIS A 378 9.98 -3.00 -10.66
C HIS A 378 10.38 -3.10 -9.17
N GLY A 379 10.14 -4.25 -8.53
CA GLY A 379 10.62 -4.59 -7.19
C GLY A 379 12.10 -4.99 -7.14
N GLY A 380 12.58 -5.33 -5.93
CA GLY A 380 13.90 -5.90 -5.73
C GLY A 380 15.01 -4.91 -5.35
N PRO A 381 16.29 -5.17 -5.70
CA PRO A 381 17.45 -4.35 -5.30
C PRO A 381 17.57 -3.07 -6.16
N THR A 382 16.50 -2.28 -6.24
CA THR A 382 16.45 -1.07 -7.07
C THR A 382 17.16 0.10 -6.43
N GLU A 383 17.01 0.26 -5.12
CA GLU A 383 17.47 1.43 -4.37
C GLU A 383 18.97 1.35 -4.09
N ASP A 384 19.65 2.49 -4.15
CA ASP A 384 21.04 2.60 -3.71
C ASP A 384 21.12 2.72 -2.18
N TYR A 385 22.27 2.33 -1.62
CA TYR A 385 22.50 2.39 -0.17
C TYR A 385 22.37 3.82 0.37
N ALA A 386 21.54 3.98 1.39
CA ALA A 386 21.53 5.15 2.27
C ALA A 386 21.60 4.70 3.73
N GLU A 387 22.51 5.28 4.51
CA GLU A 387 22.63 5.04 5.96
C GLU A 387 21.34 5.44 6.70
N TYR A 388 20.75 6.57 6.31
CA TYR A 388 19.49 7.11 6.82
C TYR A 388 18.51 7.36 5.68
N TYR A 389 17.42 6.60 5.59
CA TYR A 389 16.46 6.69 4.48
C TYR A 389 15.72 8.04 4.43
N PHE A 390 15.38 8.60 5.59
CA PHE A 390 14.72 9.91 5.70
C PHE A 390 15.72 11.09 5.77
N GLY A 391 17.03 10.80 5.72
CA GLY A 391 18.11 11.79 5.74
C GLY A 391 18.57 12.23 7.13
N GLY A 392 19.63 13.03 7.16
CA GLY A 392 20.19 13.63 8.39
C GLY A 392 19.77 15.10 8.57
N ALA A 393 20.23 15.75 9.64
CA ALA A 393 19.78 17.07 10.10
C ALA A 393 19.89 18.25 9.10
N SER A 394 20.49 18.06 7.93
CA SER A 394 20.57 19.04 6.83
C SER A 394 19.72 18.70 5.60
N THR A 395 19.08 17.51 5.56
CA THR A 395 18.33 16.97 4.41
C THR A 395 17.02 16.28 4.79
N SER A 396 16.64 16.21 6.08
CA SER A 396 15.42 15.53 6.54
C SER A 396 14.14 16.07 5.89
N MET A 397 13.43 15.19 5.18
CA MET A 397 12.02 15.40 4.84
C MET A 397 11.12 14.79 5.93
N PRO A 398 9.90 15.32 6.18
CA PRO A 398 8.91 14.64 7.01
C PRO A 398 8.65 13.22 6.48
N TYR A 399 8.59 12.21 7.36
CA TYR A 399 8.57 10.80 6.95
C TYR A 399 7.43 10.51 5.97
N ALA A 400 6.21 10.97 6.27
CA ALA A 400 5.06 10.82 5.39
C ALA A 400 5.24 11.47 4.01
N ALA A 401 5.85 12.66 3.94
CA ALA A 401 6.10 13.34 2.67
C ALA A 401 7.14 12.60 1.80
N LYS A 402 8.14 11.98 2.44
CA LYS A 402 9.10 11.09 1.75
C LYS A 402 8.40 9.83 1.23
N LEU A 403 7.58 9.15 2.04
CA LEU A 403 6.85 7.95 1.61
C LEU A 403 5.91 8.24 0.43
N LEU A 404 5.14 9.32 0.48
CA LEU A 404 4.28 9.76 -0.63
C LEU A 404 5.08 10.05 -1.92
N ALA A 405 6.21 10.74 -1.81
CA ALA A 405 7.08 11.03 -2.96
C ALA A 405 7.73 9.76 -3.56
N GLU A 406 8.07 8.79 -2.71
CA GLU A 406 8.66 7.52 -3.15
C GLU A 406 7.62 6.58 -3.75
N ARG A 407 6.37 6.57 -3.24
CA ARG A 407 5.22 5.92 -3.91
C ARG A 407 5.05 6.43 -5.33
N ASP A 408 4.94 7.74 -5.49
CA ASP A 408 4.71 8.37 -6.79
C ASP A 408 5.90 8.14 -7.75
N ARG A 409 7.14 8.09 -7.23
CA ARG A 409 8.33 7.77 -8.03
C ARG A 409 8.44 6.29 -8.44
N LEU A 410 8.13 5.37 -7.52
CA LEU A 410 8.35 3.93 -7.71
C LEU A 410 7.21 3.26 -8.49
N LEU A 411 5.98 3.73 -8.31
CA LEU A 411 4.80 3.14 -8.92
C LEU A 411 4.32 3.92 -10.15
N GLY A 412 4.37 5.26 -10.11
CA GLY A 412 3.72 6.10 -11.12
C GLY A 412 2.23 5.77 -11.21
N ASP A 413 1.74 5.52 -12.42
CA ASP A 413 0.34 5.17 -12.70
C ASP A 413 -0.07 3.81 -12.09
N ARG A 414 0.91 2.93 -11.82
CA ARG A 414 0.68 1.66 -11.11
C ARG A 414 0.27 1.86 -9.65
N ALA A 415 0.32 3.08 -9.10
CA ALA A 415 -0.16 3.39 -7.75
C ALA A 415 -1.69 3.21 -7.58
N GLY A 416 -2.43 3.06 -8.68
CA GLY A 416 -3.84 2.66 -8.66
C GLY A 416 -4.08 1.19 -8.33
N VAL A 417 -3.03 0.36 -8.40
CA VAL A 417 -3.10 -1.12 -8.34
C VAL A 417 -2.14 -1.68 -7.29
N PHE A 418 -0.91 -1.17 -7.23
CA PHE A 418 0.13 -1.64 -6.31
C PHE A 418 0.24 -0.76 -5.07
N ARG A 419 0.52 -1.40 -3.92
CA ARG A 419 1.16 -0.79 -2.75
C ARG A 419 2.68 -0.96 -2.85
N VAL A 420 3.49 -0.11 -2.21
CA VAL A 420 4.96 -0.20 -2.26
C VAL A 420 5.63 -0.19 -0.88
N GLY A 421 6.57 -1.12 -0.68
CA GLY A 421 7.46 -1.15 0.48
C GLY A 421 8.92 -0.97 0.10
N VAL A 422 9.69 -0.25 0.92
CA VAL A 422 11.16 -0.15 0.78
C VAL A 422 11.85 -0.68 2.04
N ILE A 423 12.76 -1.64 1.91
CA ILE A 423 13.59 -2.12 3.03
C ILE A 423 14.99 -1.49 2.93
N GLY A 424 15.46 -0.85 4.00
CA GLY A 424 16.74 -0.15 3.97
C GLY A 424 17.45 -0.10 5.32
N GLY A 425 18.40 0.84 5.40
CA GLY A 425 19.17 1.14 6.60
C GLY A 425 18.33 1.75 7.73
N GLN A 426 18.94 2.64 8.51
CA GLN A 426 18.28 3.29 9.63
C GLN A 426 17.28 4.36 9.12
N GLN A 427 16.29 4.73 9.92
CA GLN A 427 15.34 5.79 9.53
C GLN A 427 16.02 7.17 9.51
N ALA A 428 16.57 7.55 10.66
CA ALA A 428 17.27 8.79 10.95
C ALA A 428 18.34 8.58 12.03
N PRO A 429 19.30 9.51 12.22
CA PRO A 429 20.36 9.37 13.22
C PRO A 429 19.83 9.14 14.64
N GLY A 430 20.08 7.96 15.20
CA GLY A 430 19.65 7.56 16.54
C GLY A 430 18.25 6.95 16.64
N ASP A 431 17.49 6.90 15.55
CA ASP A 431 16.17 6.27 15.47
C ASP A 431 16.32 4.77 15.11
N LEU A 432 16.09 3.87 16.06
CA LEU A 432 16.27 2.41 15.90
C LEU A 432 14.93 1.63 15.79
N SER A 433 13.83 2.33 15.50
CA SER A 433 12.51 1.74 15.23
C SER A 433 12.51 0.79 14.02
N SER A 434 11.52 -0.11 13.94
CA SER A 434 11.40 -1.18 12.93
C SER A 434 11.04 -0.69 11.53
N GLY A 435 10.39 0.46 11.41
CA GLY A 435 9.90 0.99 10.15
C GLY A 435 8.90 2.13 10.34
N THR A 436 8.29 2.56 9.23
CA THR A 436 7.15 3.48 9.21
C THR A 436 6.33 3.25 7.96
N GLY A 437 5.06 2.87 8.14
CA GLY A 437 4.03 2.86 7.12
C GLY A 437 3.20 4.14 7.11
N LEU A 438 2.68 4.51 5.93
CA LEU A 438 1.52 5.38 5.87
C LEU A 438 0.28 4.58 6.31
N VAL A 439 -0.47 5.10 7.26
CA VAL A 439 -1.77 4.56 7.65
C VAL A 439 -2.79 4.93 6.57
N ARG A 440 -3.44 3.93 5.97
CA ARG A 440 -4.48 4.07 4.92
C ARG A 440 -3.99 4.72 3.61
N ASP A 441 -2.74 4.43 3.25
CA ASP A 441 -2.15 4.75 1.95
C ASP A 441 -1.17 3.63 1.56
N GLY A 442 -0.82 3.48 0.28
CA GLY A 442 -0.04 2.36 -0.26
C GLY A 442 1.48 2.55 -0.22
N SER A 443 2.06 3.09 0.86
CA SER A 443 3.53 3.21 0.99
C SER A 443 4.08 2.96 2.39
N PHE A 444 5.20 2.24 2.49
CA PHE A 444 5.91 2.00 3.75
C PHE A 444 7.43 1.82 3.62
N PHE A 445 8.13 1.98 4.76
CA PHE A 445 9.57 1.71 4.89
C PHE A 445 9.86 0.74 6.05
N VAL A 446 10.77 -0.20 5.85
CA VAL A 446 11.27 -1.12 6.90
C VAL A 446 12.75 -0.84 7.19
N SER A 447 13.01 -0.50 8.45
CA SER A 447 14.29 -0.09 9.02
C SER A 447 15.08 -1.30 9.52
N LYS A 448 15.90 -1.89 8.65
CA LYS A 448 16.76 -3.03 9.01
C LYS A 448 18.07 -2.54 9.63
N ASN A 449 17.93 -1.88 10.77
CA ASN A 449 19.03 -1.36 11.58
C ASN A 449 19.73 -2.45 12.40
N GLU A 450 20.73 -2.08 13.21
CA GLU A 450 21.58 -3.01 13.98
C GLU A 450 20.82 -3.90 14.99
N LEU A 451 19.62 -3.52 15.42
CA LEU A 451 18.78 -4.33 16.31
C LEU A 451 17.97 -5.41 15.57
N MET A 452 17.81 -5.30 14.25
CA MET A 452 17.07 -6.23 13.41
C MET A 452 17.98 -7.33 12.84
N THR A 453 18.23 -8.34 13.67
CA THR A 453 19.25 -9.38 13.41
C THR A 453 18.70 -10.65 12.73
N SER A 454 17.39 -10.86 12.71
CA SER A 454 16.75 -12.06 12.14
C SER A 454 15.81 -11.77 10.96
N GLN A 455 15.60 -12.79 10.11
CA GLN A 455 14.60 -12.75 9.03
C GLN A 455 13.16 -12.84 9.57
N GLU A 456 12.95 -13.29 10.80
CA GLU A 456 11.63 -13.32 11.46
C GLU A 456 11.24 -11.91 11.94
N GLN A 457 12.18 -11.17 12.54
CA GLN A 457 11.99 -9.75 12.86
C GLN A 457 11.69 -8.94 11.59
N LEU A 458 12.46 -9.17 10.52
CA LEU A 458 12.24 -8.50 9.23
C LEU A 458 10.88 -8.87 8.61
N ARG A 459 10.51 -10.15 8.58
CA ARG A 459 9.20 -10.63 8.09
C ARG A 459 8.06 -9.97 8.85
N ASN A 460 8.14 -9.97 10.18
CA ASN A 460 7.10 -9.41 11.02
C ASN A 460 7.03 -7.88 10.90
N SER A 461 8.17 -7.20 10.70
CA SER A 461 8.19 -5.76 10.40
C SER A 461 7.55 -5.47 9.04
N ILE A 462 7.84 -6.25 7.99
CA ILE A 462 7.17 -6.10 6.69
C ILE A 462 5.64 -6.24 6.84
N LEU A 463 5.17 -7.24 7.59
CA LEU A 463 3.73 -7.41 7.85
C LEU A 463 3.15 -6.24 8.67
N HIS A 464 3.83 -5.79 9.71
CA HIS A 464 3.42 -4.65 10.54
C HIS A 464 3.28 -3.36 9.74
N GLU A 465 4.32 -2.98 8.99
CA GLU A 465 4.29 -1.76 8.19
C GLU A 465 3.28 -1.83 7.03
N TYR A 466 3.04 -3.04 6.48
CA TYR A 466 2.00 -3.28 5.48
C TYR A 466 0.59 -3.24 6.10
N GLY A 467 0.43 -3.61 7.37
CA GLY A 467 -0.83 -3.48 8.12
C GLY A 467 -1.29 -2.02 8.21
N HIS A 468 -0.37 -1.07 8.37
CA HIS A 468 -0.70 0.36 8.26
C HIS A 468 -1.28 0.72 6.88
N ASN A 469 -0.69 0.19 5.79
CA ASN A 469 -1.22 0.37 4.44
C ASN A 469 -2.58 -0.34 4.20
N LEU A 470 -3.01 -1.17 5.15
CA LEU A 470 -4.33 -1.82 5.21
C LEU A 470 -5.21 -1.23 6.32
N GLY A 471 -4.89 -0.03 6.80
CA GLY A 471 -5.71 0.72 7.77
C GLY A 471 -5.58 0.28 9.23
N LEU A 472 -4.66 -0.63 9.56
CA LEU A 472 -4.41 -1.03 10.94
C LEU A 472 -3.56 -0.01 11.70
N THR A 473 -3.88 0.21 12.96
CA THR A 473 -3.08 0.93 13.96
C THR A 473 -2.42 -0.08 14.92
N HIS A 474 -1.59 0.38 15.85
CA HIS A 474 -0.97 -0.51 16.84
C HIS A 474 -1.95 -1.14 17.86
N SER A 475 -3.23 -0.77 17.81
CA SER A 475 -4.28 -1.17 18.76
C SER A 475 -5.60 -1.59 18.09
N GLY A 476 -5.59 -1.92 16.80
CA GLY A 476 -6.76 -2.31 16.01
C GLY A 476 -6.93 -1.51 14.73
N ALA A 477 -7.94 -1.82 13.92
CA ALA A 477 -8.23 -1.08 12.70
C ALA A 477 -8.69 0.37 12.97
N TYR A 478 -8.26 1.31 12.12
CA TYR A 478 -8.55 2.75 12.25
C TYR A 478 -10.04 3.09 12.12
N ASN A 479 -10.81 2.24 11.43
CA ASN A 479 -12.23 2.39 11.16
C ASN A 479 -13.15 1.90 12.31
N VAL A 480 -12.59 1.25 13.35
CA VAL A 480 -13.33 0.80 14.54
C VAL A 480 -12.88 1.53 15.81
N ALA A 481 -13.52 1.26 16.94
CA ALA A 481 -13.10 1.80 18.22
C ALA A 481 -11.81 1.11 18.69
N HIS A 482 -10.75 1.89 18.96
CA HIS A 482 -9.48 1.40 19.48
C HIS A 482 -8.89 2.39 20.50
N PRO A 483 -8.08 1.93 21.49
CA PRO A 483 -7.38 2.82 22.42
C PRO A 483 -6.16 3.47 21.76
N ASP A 484 -5.81 4.69 22.16
CA ASP A 484 -4.60 5.39 21.71
C ASP A 484 -3.36 4.86 22.48
N SER A 485 -2.81 3.71 22.05
CA SER A 485 -1.65 3.06 22.69
C SER A 485 -0.98 2.02 21.79
N ASP A 486 0.36 1.99 21.79
CA ASP A 486 1.13 0.98 21.05
C ASP A 486 1.35 -0.34 21.81
N TYR A 487 0.90 -0.41 23.07
CA TYR A 487 1.21 -1.49 24.01
C TYR A 487 -0.05 -1.98 24.74
N VAL A 488 -0.99 -2.57 24.00
CA VAL A 488 -2.26 -3.06 24.56
C VAL A 488 -2.12 -4.54 24.96
N PRO A 489 -2.22 -4.94 26.25
CA PRO A 489 -2.22 -6.35 26.61
C PRO A 489 -3.34 -7.12 25.91
N ASN A 490 -3.22 -8.44 25.73
CA ASN A 490 -4.22 -9.35 25.14
C ASN A 490 -4.59 -9.12 23.66
N TYR A 491 -4.44 -7.92 23.10
CA TYR A 491 -4.59 -7.65 21.67
C TYR A 491 -3.41 -8.26 20.89
N ARG A 492 -3.55 -9.53 20.54
CA ARG A 492 -2.47 -10.35 19.95
C ARG A 492 -2.42 -10.18 18.43
N SER A 493 -1.80 -9.08 18.00
CA SER A 493 -1.52 -8.77 16.60
C SER A 493 -0.05 -8.43 16.39
N VAL A 494 0.49 -8.65 15.19
CA VAL A 494 1.83 -8.14 14.81
C VAL A 494 1.88 -6.61 14.86
N MET A 495 0.73 -5.93 14.75
CA MET A 495 0.60 -4.48 14.87
C MET A 495 0.97 -3.94 16.25
N ASN A 496 0.87 -4.76 17.30
CA ASN A 496 1.11 -4.37 18.67
C ASN A 496 2.56 -4.63 19.08
N TYR A 497 3.28 -3.62 19.59
CA TYR A 497 4.70 -3.76 19.92
C TYR A 497 5.00 -4.76 21.04
N LEU A 498 4.00 -5.15 21.86
CA LEU A 498 4.15 -6.27 22.81
C LEU A 498 4.34 -7.63 22.12
N TYR A 499 3.87 -7.76 20.87
CA TYR A 499 3.79 -9.03 20.15
C TYR A 499 4.45 -9.02 18.76
N GLN A 500 4.83 -7.84 18.23
CA GLN A 500 5.40 -7.68 16.88
C GLN A 500 6.49 -8.72 16.53
N PHE A 501 7.43 -9.03 17.42
CA PHE A 501 8.48 -10.05 17.15
C PHE A 501 8.18 -11.44 17.73
N ALA A 502 7.05 -11.64 18.41
CA ALA A 502 6.64 -12.89 19.05
C ALA A 502 5.42 -13.55 18.38
N TYR A 503 4.71 -12.82 17.51
CA TYR A 503 3.51 -13.25 16.80
C TYR A 503 3.59 -12.83 15.33
N PHE A 504 3.08 -13.65 14.42
CA PHE A 504 3.15 -13.43 12.97
C PHE A 504 1.79 -13.73 12.33
N ASP A 505 0.85 -12.87 12.66
CA ASP A 505 -0.48 -12.76 12.06
C ASP A 505 -1.06 -11.39 12.48
N TYR A 506 -2.16 -10.96 11.88
CA TYR A 506 -3.03 -9.95 12.51
C TYR A 506 -3.99 -10.65 13.50
N SER A 507 -4.77 -9.88 14.27
CA SER A 507 -5.75 -10.45 15.19
C SER A 507 -6.92 -11.07 14.42
N ASP A 508 -7.17 -12.37 14.65
CA ASP A 508 -8.34 -13.12 14.20
C ASP A 508 -9.48 -13.11 15.24
N THR A 509 -9.26 -12.44 16.37
CA THR A 509 -10.14 -12.48 17.54
C THR A 509 -10.32 -11.11 18.18
N GLU A 510 -11.50 -10.92 18.78
CA GLU A 510 -11.87 -9.75 19.56
C GLU A 510 -11.06 -9.71 20.87
N ALA A 511 -10.43 -8.57 21.16
CA ALA A 511 -9.54 -8.40 22.30
C ALA A 511 -10.14 -7.44 23.34
N ARG A 512 -10.20 -7.92 24.59
CA ARG A 512 -10.71 -7.20 25.77
C ARG A 512 -9.76 -7.34 26.97
N PRO A 513 -9.85 -6.46 27.98
CA PRO A 513 -9.17 -6.64 29.26
C PRO A 513 -9.55 -7.98 29.91
N ASP A 514 -8.55 -8.80 30.23
CA ASP A 514 -8.72 -9.99 31.06
C ASP A 514 -7.79 -9.87 32.28
N ALA A 515 -8.40 -9.65 33.45
CA ALA A 515 -7.69 -9.54 34.72
C ALA A 515 -7.16 -10.89 35.25
N ALA A 516 -7.56 -12.02 34.65
CA ALA A 516 -7.01 -13.35 34.93
C ALA A 516 -5.85 -13.72 33.99
N ALA A 517 -5.73 -13.06 32.83
CA ALA A 517 -4.61 -13.26 31.91
C ALA A 517 -3.30 -12.67 32.49
N PRO A 518 -2.19 -13.43 32.46
CA PRO A 518 -0.90 -12.89 32.89
C PRO A 518 -0.38 -11.86 31.88
N LEU A 519 -0.23 -10.61 32.32
CA LEU A 519 0.32 -9.54 31.49
C LEU A 519 1.72 -9.88 30.94
N PRO A 520 2.06 -9.45 29.72
CA PRO A 520 3.41 -9.55 29.19
C PRO A 520 4.44 -8.95 30.16
N ARG A 521 5.59 -9.61 30.29
CA ARG A 521 6.61 -9.24 31.29
C ARG A 521 6.99 -7.75 31.23
N ALA A 522 7.09 -7.19 30.02
CA ALA A 522 7.44 -5.79 29.78
C ALA A 522 6.48 -4.78 30.45
N CYS A 523 5.19 -5.15 30.61
CA CYS A 523 4.19 -4.37 31.36
C CYS A 523 4.39 -4.44 32.88
N THR A 524 5.13 -5.44 33.38
CA THR A 524 5.26 -5.76 34.82
C THR A 524 6.62 -5.42 35.41
N ASP A 525 7.68 -5.39 34.61
CA ASP A 525 9.03 -5.00 35.06
C ASP A 525 9.37 -3.53 34.78
N GLY A 526 8.41 -2.76 34.25
CA GLY A 526 8.54 -1.32 34.00
C GLY A 526 9.31 -0.97 32.73
N SER A 527 9.52 -1.94 31.83
CA SER A 527 10.17 -1.72 30.54
C SER A 527 9.34 -0.84 29.59
N VAL A 528 8.00 -0.98 29.64
CA VAL A 528 7.05 -0.16 28.86
C VAL A 528 5.80 0.15 29.69
N THR A 529 5.10 1.24 29.36
CA THR A 529 3.79 1.57 29.93
C THR A 529 2.70 0.95 29.06
N CYS A 530 2.16 -0.19 29.48
CA CYS A 530 1.05 -0.82 28.78
C CYS A 530 -0.28 -0.14 29.09
N TYR A 531 -1.24 -0.23 28.17
CA TYR A 531 -2.60 0.27 28.38
C TYR A 531 -3.31 -0.48 29.52
N ASP A 532 -3.87 0.26 30.47
CA ASP A 532 -4.56 -0.25 31.67
C ASP A 532 -6.05 0.14 31.75
N GLY A 533 -6.56 0.81 30.72
CA GLY A 533 -7.97 1.16 30.56
C GLY A 533 -8.84 0.01 30.05
N ASP A 534 -10.14 0.29 29.93
CA ASP A 534 -11.11 -0.60 29.28
C ASP A 534 -11.03 -0.46 27.75
N TYR A 535 -11.17 -1.57 27.02
CA TYR A 535 -11.13 -1.60 25.56
C TYR A 535 -11.92 -2.78 25.00
N ASP A 536 -12.39 -2.64 23.77
CA ASP A 536 -13.04 -3.71 23.01
C ASP A 536 -12.60 -3.57 21.55
N ILE A 537 -11.53 -4.29 21.20
CA ILE A 537 -10.87 -4.19 19.89
C ILE A 537 -11.38 -5.35 19.04
N ALA A 538 -12.05 -5.03 17.94
CA ALA A 538 -12.53 -6.02 16.99
C ALA A 538 -11.37 -6.74 16.25
N PRO A 539 -11.59 -7.92 15.65
CA PRO A 539 -10.57 -8.60 14.85
C PRO A 539 -10.01 -7.69 13.75
N ASP A 540 -8.69 -7.76 13.52
CA ASP A 540 -8.04 -6.95 12.48
C ASP A 540 -8.49 -7.39 11.09
N TRP A 541 -8.56 -8.72 10.86
CA TRP A 541 -8.87 -9.30 9.56
C TRP A 541 -10.25 -8.95 9.02
N ASP A 542 -11.23 -8.76 9.90
CA ASP A 542 -12.60 -8.35 9.55
C ASP A 542 -12.70 -6.85 9.16
N HIS A 543 -11.62 -6.08 9.38
CA HIS A 543 -11.63 -4.61 9.34
C HIS A 543 -10.44 -3.98 8.60
N ILE A 544 -9.61 -4.76 7.92
CA ILE A 544 -8.60 -4.24 6.99
C ILE A 544 -9.25 -3.44 5.85
N GLU A 545 -8.59 -2.37 5.43
CA GLU A 545 -9.00 -1.56 4.29
C GLU A 545 -8.24 -1.99 3.03
N LEU A 546 -8.87 -2.84 2.21
CA LEU A 546 -8.35 -3.28 0.91
C LEU A 546 -8.28 -2.10 -0.08
N VAL A 547 -9.30 -1.24 -0.06
CA VAL A 547 -9.36 0.04 -0.80
C VAL A 547 -8.94 1.20 0.11
N ASN A 548 -7.80 1.83 -0.19
CA ASN A 548 -7.40 3.10 0.42
C ASN A 548 -6.31 3.83 -0.39
N GLY A 549 -6.05 5.10 -0.04
CA GLY A 549 -5.00 5.92 -0.66
C GLY A 549 -5.27 6.20 -2.15
N ARG A 550 -4.59 5.46 -3.02
CA ARG A 550 -4.80 5.47 -4.49
C ARG A 550 -5.33 4.14 -5.04
N ILE A 551 -5.42 3.09 -4.23
CA ILE A 551 -5.91 1.79 -4.70
C ILE A 551 -7.35 1.93 -5.17
N GLY A 552 -7.65 1.39 -6.35
CA GLY A 552 -8.94 1.54 -7.01
C GLY A 552 -9.12 2.84 -7.81
N THR A 553 -8.24 3.84 -7.69
CA THR A 553 -8.37 5.09 -8.49
C THR A 553 -7.88 4.93 -9.94
N ALA A 554 -7.63 3.70 -10.39
CA ALA A 554 -7.20 3.42 -11.76
C ALA A 554 -8.41 3.49 -12.71
N GLN A 555 -8.36 4.41 -13.68
CA GLN A 555 -9.41 4.55 -14.69
C GLN A 555 -8.91 4.12 -16.07
N GLY A 556 -9.74 3.37 -16.77
CA GLY A 556 -9.46 2.87 -18.12
C GLY A 556 -10.67 2.17 -18.73
N THR A 557 -10.53 1.78 -19.99
CA THR A 557 -11.50 0.91 -20.67
C THR A 557 -11.10 -0.55 -20.47
N ALA A 558 -12.09 -1.42 -20.30
CA ALA A 558 -11.86 -2.85 -20.10
C ALA A 558 -11.20 -3.50 -21.33
N GLY A 559 -10.30 -4.46 -21.07
CA GLY A 559 -9.48 -5.13 -22.06
C GLY A 559 -8.10 -4.51 -22.26
N THR A 560 -7.25 -5.24 -22.96
CA THR A 560 -5.92 -4.81 -23.43
C THR A 560 -5.77 -5.20 -24.90
N SER A 561 -4.77 -4.68 -25.63
CA SER A 561 -4.55 -5.03 -27.04
C SER A 561 -4.20 -6.51 -27.27
N THR A 562 -3.93 -7.27 -26.19
CA THR A 562 -3.74 -8.72 -26.21
C THR A 562 -5.06 -9.46 -26.00
N ALA A 563 -5.87 -9.57 -27.05
CA ALA A 563 -7.10 -10.33 -27.02
C ALA A 563 -6.86 -11.86 -26.91
N GLY A 564 -7.21 -12.45 -25.77
CA GLY A 564 -7.48 -13.89 -25.59
C GLY A 564 -6.30 -14.85 -25.81
N GLY A 565 -5.54 -15.12 -24.74
CA GLY A 565 -4.62 -16.26 -24.66
C GLY A 565 -5.24 -17.41 -23.85
N GLU A 566 -5.26 -18.62 -24.43
CA GLU A 566 -5.71 -19.84 -23.73
C GLU A 566 -4.87 -20.15 -22.47
N GLU A 567 -5.44 -20.92 -21.54
CA GLU A 567 -4.73 -21.51 -20.39
C GLU A 567 -3.37 -22.08 -20.82
N THR A 568 -2.27 -21.53 -20.28
CA THR A 568 -0.99 -22.24 -20.25
C THR A 568 -0.38 -22.20 -18.86
N SER A 569 -0.07 -23.39 -18.37
CA SER A 569 0.17 -23.69 -16.97
C SER A 569 1.49 -23.15 -16.39
N HIS A 570 1.41 -22.69 -15.14
CA HIS A 570 2.44 -22.73 -14.10
C HIS A 570 3.89 -22.34 -14.45
N ARG A 571 4.36 -21.26 -13.80
CA ARG A 571 5.79 -21.10 -13.47
C ARG A 571 5.97 -20.47 -12.08
N ALA A 572 6.21 -21.30 -11.07
CA ALA A 572 6.53 -20.85 -9.72
C ALA A 572 8.05 -20.83 -9.51
N ASP A 573 8.64 -19.64 -9.35
CA ASP A 573 10.08 -19.48 -9.10
C ASP A 573 10.42 -19.61 -7.60
N VAL A 574 10.33 -20.83 -7.09
CA VAL A 574 10.78 -21.24 -5.73
C VAL A 574 12.31 -21.08 -5.57
N THR A 575 12.84 -20.63 -4.41
CA THR A 575 14.32 -20.61 -4.28
C THR A 575 14.90 -22.00 -4.17
N VAL A 576 16.12 -22.14 -4.69
CA VAL A 576 17.06 -23.22 -4.36
C VAL A 576 17.05 -23.56 -2.85
N ARG A 577 17.01 -22.58 -1.95
CA ARG A 577 17.05 -22.83 -0.50
C ARG A 577 15.76 -23.34 0.14
N ASP A 578 14.60 -23.13 -0.50
CA ASP A 578 13.34 -23.72 -0.04
C ASP A 578 13.22 -25.15 -0.59
N LEU A 579 13.67 -25.35 -1.83
CA LEU A 579 13.89 -26.69 -2.40
C LEU A 579 14.90 -27.52 -1.60
N GLU A 580 15.98 -26.91 -1.06
CA GLU A 580 16.96 -27.58 -0.18
C GLU A 580 16.31 -28.15 1.08
N LYS A 581 15.39 -27.40 1.72
CA LYS A 581 14.69 -27.86 2.93
C LYS A 581 13.66 -28.96 2.61
N HIS A 582 12.85 -28.77 1.55
CA HIS A 582 11.85 -29.76 1.15
C HIS A 582 12.49 -31.07 0.63
N ALA A 583 13.68 -31.00 0.03
CA ALA A 583 14.42 -32.18 -0.45
C ALA A 583 15.38 -32.78 0.59
N ALA A 584 15.47 -32.25 1.81
CA ALA A 584 16.46 -32.66 2.82
C ALA A 584 16.39 -34.16 3.16
N GLU A 585 15.19 -34.74 3.20
CA GLU A 585 14.98 -36.17 3.47
C GLU A 585 15.54 -37.07 2.35
N HIS A 586 15.54 -36.58 1.10
CA HIS A 586 16.04 -37.28 -0.09
C HIS A 586 17.51 -36.97 -0.41
N ASN A 587 18.11 -35.97 0.24
CA ASN A 587 19.45 -35.47 -0.03
C ASN A 587 20.51 -35.91 0.99
N ASN A 588 20.21 -36.91 1.83
CA ASN A 588 21.19 -37.48 2.76
C ASN A 588 22.50 -37.90 2.07
N GLY A 589 23.62 -37.39 2.61
CA GLY A 589 24.96 -37.60 2.06
C GLY A 589 25.37 -36.66 0.93
N LYS A 590 24.61 -35.61 0.61
CA LYS A 590 24.99 -34.51 -0.30
C LYS A 590 25.40 -33.25 0.45
N ALA A 591 26.24 -32.41 -0.16
CA ALA A 591 26.72 -31.16 0.42
C ALA A 591 26.52 -29.97 -0.53
N GLY A 592 26.33 -28.78 0.03
CA GLY A 592 26.44 -27.50 -0.65
C GLY A 592 27.70 -26.77 -0.18
N PHE A 593 28.17 -25.80 -0.95
CA PHE A 593 29.47 -25.15 -0.74
C PHE A 593 29.40 -23.65 -1.07
N ARG A 594 30.01 -22.79 -0.26
CA ARG A 594 30.22 -21.37 -0.57
C ARG A 594 31.47 -20.81 0.10
N VAL A 595 31.83 -19.57 -0.22
CA VAL A 595 32.91 -18.82 0.45
C VAL A 595 32.34 -17.92 1.56
N ILE A 596 33.14 -17.66 2.61
CA ILE A 596 32.82 -16.80 3.75
C ILE A 596 33.76 -15.60 3.76
N ASN A 597 33.23 -14.39 3.63
CA ASN A 597 33.97 -13.15 3.82
C ASN A 597 33.66 -12.58 5.22
N ASP A 598 34.69 -12.05 5.88
CA ASP A 598 34.66 -11.55 7.26
C ASP A 598 35.45 -10.22 7.27
N PRO A 599 34.88 -9.08 7.71
CA PRO A 599 35.56 -7.77 7.64
C PRO A 599 36.80 -7.67 8.53
N ASP A 600 36.79 -8.33 9.69
CA ASP A 600 37.90 -8.33 10.64
C ASP A 600 38.97 -9.39 10.28
N ALA A 601 38.61 -10.38 9.48
CA ALA A 601 39.50 -11.43 8.97
C ALA A 601 39.26 -11.73 7.46
N PRO A 602 39.55 -10.77 6.56
CA PRO A 602 39.21 -10.88 5.14
C PRO A 602 40.04 -11.94 4.42
N ASN A 603 39.45 -12.56 3.38
CA ASN A 603 40.09 -13.53 2.48
C ASN A 603 41.12 -12.85 1.58
N VAL A 604 42.27 -12.47 2.14
CA VAL A 604 43.32 -11.73 1.43
C VAL A 604 44.35 -12.70 0.85
N ILE A 605 44.28 -12.90 -0.47
CA ILE A 605 45.35 -13.56 -1.22
C ILE A 605 46.37 -12.50 -1.67
N VAL A 606 47.61 -12.62 -1.20
CA VAL A 606 48.73 -11.80 -1.69
C VAL A 606 49.67 -12.72 -2.47
N ALA A 607 49.98 -12.34 -3.71
CA ALA A 607 50.89 -13.14 -4.53
C ALA A 607 52.28 -13.20 -3.88
N ASN A 608 52.91 -14.39 -3.89
CA ASN A 608 54.21 -14.66 -3.25
C ASN A 608 54.21 -14.62 -1.70
N ARG A 609 53.05 -14.75 -1.05
CA ARG A 609 52.93 -15.04 0.41
C ARG A 609 52.47 -16.48 0.67
N THR A 610 52.68 -16.96 1.89
CA THR A 610 52.38 -18.34 2.32
C THR A 610 51.43 -18.42 3.51
N ASP A 611 50.98 -17.27 4.00
CA ASP A 611 50.09 -17.08 5.15
C ASP A 611 48.70 -16.57 4.74
N SER A 612 48.43 -16.46 3.42
CA SER A 612 47.08 -16.21 2.91
C SER A 612 46.17 -17.37 3.26
N THR A 613 44.95 -17.06 3.68
CA THR A 613 43.91 -18.05 3.97
C THR A 613 42.60 -17.65 3.30
N VAL A 614 41.79 -18.66 3.00
CA VAL A 614 40.48 -18.56 2.37
C VAL A 614 39.49 -19.32 3.23
N ARG A 615 38.40 -18.68 3.66
CA ARG A 615 37.37 -19.30 4.48
C ARG A 615 36.19 -19.72 3.62
N VAL A 616 35.74 -20.96 3.78
CA VAL A 616 34.64 -21.55 3.01
C VAL A 616 33.62 -22.16 3.96
N GLU A 617 32.33 -22.01 3.65
CA GLU A 617 31.24 -22.65 4.37
C GLU A 617 30.85 -23.92 3.61
N LEU A 618 30.97 -25.06 4.29
CA LEU A 618 30.39 -26.29 3.83
C LEU A 618 29.01 -26.47 4.46
N SER A 619 27.99 -26.71 3.65
CA SER A 619 26.65 -27.06 4.13
C SER A 619 26.31 -28.52 3.86
N ASN A 620 25.61 -29.14 4.80
CA ASN A 620 24.97 -30.44 4.61
C ASN A 620 23.58 -30.22 4.01
N LEU A 621 23.21 -30.98 2.98
CA LEU A 621 21.89 -30.93 2.36
C LEU A 621 20.99 -32.09 2.78
N GLY A 622 21.47 -32.99 3.65
CA GLY A 622 20.74 -34.13 4.18
C GLY A 622 20.05 -33.89 5.53
N SER A 623 18.96 -34.61 5.79
CA SER A 623 18.22 -34.57 7.07
C SER A 623 18.99 -35.12 8.28
N ALA A 624 20.12 -35.79 8.10
CA ALA A 624 21.01 -36.25 9.18
C ALA A 624 22.40 -35.58 9.15
N PRO A 625 23.09 -35.37 10.31
CA PRO A 625 24.48 -34.94 10.36
C PRO A 625 25.41 -35.86 9.57
N HIS A 626 26.41 -35.29 8.88
CA HIS A 626 27.27 -36.04 7.96
C HIS A 626 28.71 -35.52 7.98
N ARG A 627 29.69 -36.39 7.75
CA ARG A 627 31.08 -35.99 7.49
C ARG A 627 31.32 -35.83 6.00
N PHE A 628 32.19 -34.88 5.67
CA PHE A 628 32.61 -34.60 4.31
C PHE A 628 34.11 -34.32 4.28
N ARG A 629 34.80 -34.81 3.26
CA ARG A 629 36.21 -34.47 2.97
C ARG A 629 36.24 -33.36 1.93
N VAL A 630 36.77 -32.20 2.30
CA VAL A 630 37.00 -31.07 1.39
C VAL A 630 38.43 -31.17 0.86
N GLN A 631 38.64 -30.91 -0.43
CA GLN A 631 39.93 -30.81 -1.10
C GLN A 631 39.93 -29.51 -1.91
N ALA A 632 40.96 -28.68 -1.76
CA ALA A 632 41.18 -27.48 -2.55
C ALA A 632 42.38 -27.68 -3.48
N SER A 633 42.27 -27.29 -4.74
CA SER A 633 43.34 -27.31 -5.75
C SER A 633 43.42 -25.94 -6.39
N TYR A 634 44.62 -25.35 -6.45
CA TYR A 634 44.83 -23.99 -6.92
C TYR A 634 46.17 -23.85 -7.65
N SER A 635 46.38 -22.71 -8.31
CA SER A 635 47.63 -22.37 -9.01
C SER A 635 48.78 -22.16 -8.01
N GLY A 636 49.36 -23.27 -7.55
CA GLY A 636 50.42 -23.31 -6.54
C GLY A 636 50.48 -24.63 -5.76
N GLY A 637 49.37 -25.34 -5.57
CA GLY A 637 49.34 -26.57 -4.77
C GLY A 637 47.93 -27.10 -4.47
N GLU A 638 47.85 -28.09 -3.58
CA GLU A 638 46.60 -28.69 -3.10
C GLU A 638 46.55 -28.77 -1.56
N TRP A 639 45.34 -28.81 -1.02
CA TRP A 639 45.03 -28.96 0.41
C TRP A 639 43.81 -29.87 0.62
N SER A 640 43.68 -30.56 1.75
CA SER A 640 42.47 -31.32 2.10
C SER A 640 42.29 -31.50 3.60
N ASP A 641 41.04 -31.54 4.07
CA ASP A 641 40.63 -31.84 5.45
C ASP A 641 39.26 -32.56 5.48
N THR A 642 38.87 -33.13 6.63
CA THR A 642 37.58 -33.83 6.82
C THR A 642 36.78 -33.25 7.98
N VAL A 643 35.58 -32.77 7.66
CA VAL A 643 34.77 -31.92 8.54
C VAL A 643 33.38 -32.55 8.71
N GLN A 644 32.87 -32.56 9.95
CA GLN A 644 31.50 -32.99 10.27
C GLN A 644 30.57 -31.78 10.33
N VAL A 645 29.42 -31.86 9.67
CA VAL A 645 28.41 -30.79 9.57
C VAL A 645 27.06 -31.34 10.05
N ALA A 646 26.26 -30.53 10.75
CA ALA A 646 24.96 -30.99 11.24
C ALA A 646 23.95 -31.15 10.08
N SER A 647 22.74 -31.64 10.36
CA SER A 647 21.67 -31.82 9.37
C SER A 647 21.29 -30.50 8.68
N ALA A 648 20.82 -30.55 7.42
CA ALA A 648 20.19 -29.45 6.68
C ALA A 648 18.99 -28.81 7.41
N LEU A 649 18.35 -29.58 8.30
CA LEU A 649 17.25 -29.15 9.16
C LEU A 649 17.72 -28.39 10.42
N SER A 650 19.04 -28.28 10.64
CA SER A 650 19.66 -27.60 11.78
C SER A 650 20.18 -26.21 11.40
N SER A 651 20.20 -25.29 12.37
CA SER A 651 20.98 -24.04 12.29
C SER A 651 22.45 -24.29 11.96
N ASP A 652 23.00 -25.41 12.46
CA ASP A 652 24.39 -25.81 12.33
C ASP A 652 24.62 -26.71 11.09
N SER A 653 23.66 -26.69 10.16
CA SER A 653 23.73 -27.26 8.79
C SER A 653 24.93 -26.77 7.97
N LYS A 654 25.67 -25.80 8.49
CA LYS A 654 26.70 -25.00 7.85
C LYS A 654 27.92 -24.90 8.75
N ARG A 655 29.11 -25.13 8.20
CA ARG A 655 30.38 -25.07 8.95
C ARG A 655 31.49 -24.40 8.17
N THR A 656 32.12 -23.42 8.82
CA THR A 656 33.34 -22.75 8.35
C THR A 656 34.52 -23.72 8.33
N VAL A 657 35.28 -23.66 7.23
CA VAL A 657 36.54 -24.36 7.00
C VAL A 657 37.56 -23.34 6.50
N THR A 658 38.74 -23.28 7.11
CA THR A 658 39.80 -22.34 6.72
C THR A 658 40.86 -23.06 5.90
N VAL A 659 40.99 -22.67 4.63
CA VAL A 659 41.89 -23.26 3.64
C VAL A 659 43.14 -22.39 3.52
N PRO A 660 44.35 -22.91 3.84
CA PRO A 660 45.60 -22.18 3.65
C PRO A 660 46.00 -22.17 2.17
N ILE A 661 46.30 -20.99 1.65
CA ILE A 661 46.75 -20.77 0.27
C ILE A 661 48.25 -20.47 0.30
N ALA A 662 49.05 -21.48 -0.07
CA ALA A 662 50.50 -21.43 -0.07
C ALA A 662 51.06 -21.44 -1.51
N GLN A 663 52.38 -21.27 -1.65
CA GLN A 663 53.10 -21.53 -2.91
C GLN A 663 52.64 -20.69 -4.14
N THR A 664 51.98 -19.54 -3.92
CA THR A 664 51.49 -18.60 -4.96
C THR A 664 52.60 -17.80 -5.68
N ALA A 665 53.82 -18.35 -5.74
CA ALA A 665 54.99 -17.66 -6.26
C ALA A 665 54.91 -17.49 -7.77
N GLY A 666 55.01 -16.24 -8.24
CA GLY A 666 54.94 -15.91 -9.67
C GLY A 666 53.52 -15.77 -10.26
N TYR A 667 52.46 -15.85 -9.44
CA TYR A 667 51.09 -15.56 -9.87
C TYR A 667 50.94 -14.09 -10.31
N ARG A 668 50.17 -13.82 -11.36
CA ARG A 668 50.10 -12.49 -12.02
C ARG A 668 48.70 -11.93 -12.23
N ASP A 669 47.68 -12.77 -12.25
CA ASP A 669 46.31 -12.35 -12.45
C ASP A 669 45.75 -11.74 -11.16
N ALA A 670 44.88 -10.74 -11.30
CA ALA A 670 44.25 -10.07 -10.16
C ALA A 670 43.15 -10.92 -9.50
N THR A 671 42.84 -12.09 -10.05
CA THR A 671 41.90 -13.09 -9.53
C THR A 671 42.56 -14.47 -9.58
N MET A 672 42.42 -15.28 -8.52
CA MET A 672 42.90 -16.67 -8.49
C MET A 672 41.73 -17.65 -8.42
N PRO A 673 41.55 -18.55 -9.41
CA PRO A 673 40.58 -19.63 -9.32
C PRO A 673 41.10 -20.74 -8.40
N ILE A 674 40.25 -21.17 -7.47
CA ILE A 674 40.49 -22.28 -6.56
C ILE A 674 39.36 -23.30 -6.75
N GLN A 675 39.72 -24.53 -7.13
CA GLN A 675 38.79 -25.65 -7.27
C GLN A 675 38.61 -26.35 -5.91
N PHE A 676 37.37 -26.45 -5.44
CA PHE A 676 36.99 -27.10 -4.20
C PHE A 676 36.13 -28.34 -4.49
N ARG A 677 36.68 -29.51 -4.20
CA ARG A 677 35.99 -30.80 -4.27
C ARG A 677 35.55 -31.27 -2.90
N VAL A 678 34.31 -31.71 -2.78
CA VAL A 678 33.76 -32.28 -1.54
C VAL A 678 33.37 -33.72 -1.78
N TYR A 679 33.83 -34.62 -0.92
CA TYR A 679 33.46 -36.04 -0.92
C TYR A 679 32.67 -36.39 0.34
N ASN A 680 31.68 -37.26 0.24
CA ASN A 680 30.95 -37.79 1.39
C ASN A 680 31.65 -39.01 2.03
N GLU A 681 31.06 -39.58 3.09
CA GLU A 681 31.62 -40.72 3.83
C GLU A 681 31.83 -41.98 2.98
N ASP A 682 31.00 -42.21 1.96
CA ASP A 682 31.17 -43.30 0.97
C ASP A 682 32.31 -43.03 -0.03
N GLY A 683 32.99 -41.89 0.09
CA GLY A 683 34.04 -41.45 -0.83
C GLY A 683 33.54 -40.93 -2.18
N ARG A 684 32.22 -40.71 -2.34
CA ARG A 684 31.62 -40.17 -3.56
C ARG A 684 31.82 -38.65 -3.60
N LEU A 685 32.16 -38.11 -4.78
CA LEU A 685 32.19 -36.67 -5.03
C LEU A 685 30.75 -36.13 -5.01
N VAL A 686 30.52 -35.06 -4.24
CA VAL A 686 29.18 -34.47 -4.00
C VAL A 686 29.11 -32.96 -4.20
N ALA A 687 30.25 -32.28 -4.31
CA ALA A 687 30.37 -30.93 -4.89
C ALA A 687 31.75 -30.78 -5.58
N ASP A 688 31.83 -30.00 -6.65
CA ASP A 688 33.07 -29.65 -7.37
C ASP A 688 32.91 -28.23 -7.92
N GLU A 689 33.33 -27.24 -7.13
CA GLU A 689 33.13 -25.81 -7.39
C GLU A 689 34.46 -25.13 -7.72
N THR A 690 34.47 -24.07 -8.51
CA THR A 690 35.68 -23.24 -8.73
C THR A 690 35.36 -21.78 -8.49
N GLN A 691 36.07 -21.15 -7.55
CA GLN A 691 35.80 -19.77 -7.15
C GLN A 691 37.05 -18.88 -7.33
N ASP A 692 36.84 -17.71 -7.92
CA ASP A 692 37.85 -16.66 -8.04
C ASP A 692 37.94 -15.79 -6.78
N PHE A 693 39.17 -15.43 -6.41
CA PHE A 693 39.50 -14.56 -5.28
C PHE A 693 40.39 -13.40 -5.71
N SER A 694 40.10 -12.19 -5.24
CA SER A 694 40.94 -11.01 -5.48
C SER A 694 42.36 -11.21 -4.95
N VAL A 695 43.33 -11.15 -5.85
CA VAL A 695 44.77 -11.26 -5.53
C VAL A 695 45.41 -9.89 -5.56
N LEU A 696 46.04 -9.50 -4.46
CA LEU A 696 46.94 -8.36 -4.46
C LEU A 696 48.29 -8.81 -5.06
N THR A 697 48.51 -8.45 -6.32
CA THR A 697 49.68 -8.87 -7.12
C THR A 697 50.89 -7.93 -6.99
N TYR A 698 50.83 -6.94 -6.08
CA TYR A 698 51.91 -5.96 -5.92
C TYR A 698 53.21 -6.66 -5.52
N THR A 699 54.27 -6.41 -6.29
CA THR A 699 55.62 -6.75 -5.84
C THR A 699 55.97 -5.97 -4.57
N LYS A 700 56.88 -6.50 -3.75
CA LYS A 700 57.40 -5.78 -2.57
C LYS A 700 57.91 -4.37 -2.91
N ALA A 701 58.47 -4.17 -4.10
CA ALA A 701 58.91 -2.86 -4.60
C ALA A 701 57.74 -1.91 -4.91
N GLN A 702 56.67 -2.40 -5.55
CA GLN A 702 55.46 -1.60 -5.79
C GLN A 702 54.74 -1.25 -4.48
N MET A 703 54.65 -2.19 -3.54
CA MET A 703 54.06 -1.94 -2.22
C MET A 703 54.90 -0.93 -1.42
N GLN A 704 56.23 -1.03 -1.45
CA GLN A 704 57.10 -0.03 -0.82
C GLN A 704 56.97 1.34 -1.48
N SER A 705 56.95 1.41 -2.82
CA SER A 705 56.75 2.66 -3.56
C SER A 705 55.41 3.32 -3.24
N LEU A 706 54.35 2.52 -3.04
CA LEU A 706 53.04 3.02 -2.60
C LEU A 706 53.13 3.54 -1.16
N ILE A 707 53.76 2.82 -0.24
CA ILE A 707 53.98 3.28 1.15
C ILE A 707 54.77 4.60 1.18
N ASP A 708 55.85 4.71 0.40
CA ASP A 708 56.67 5.93 0.32
C ASP A 708 55.86 7.12 -0.24
N GLU A 709 54.98 6.87 -1.22
CA GLU A 709 54.04 7.88 -1.73
C GLU A 709 52.97 8.28 -0.72
N LEU A 710 52.38 7.32 -0.01
CA LEU A 710 51.39 7.56 1.05
C LEU A 710 52.01 8.32 2.24
N GLN A 711 53.27 8.04 2.60
CA GLN A 711 54.05 8.81 3.56
C GLN A 711 54.29 10.24 3.10
N ARG A 712 54.79 10.42 1.86
CA ARG A 712 55.06 11.73 1.25
C ARG A 712 53.80 12.61 1.18
N THR A 713 52.65 12.01 0.91
CA THR A 713 51.35 12.69 0.80
C THR A 713 50.60 12.82 2.13
N ARG A 714 51.11 12.20 3.22
CA ARG A 714 50.44 12.06 4.53
C ARG A 714 49.03 11.47 4.41
N SER A 715 48.87 10.49 3.53
CA SER A 715 47.59 9.83 3.29
C SER A 715 47.16 8.99 4.50
N PRO A 716 45.87 9.02 4.90
CA PRO A 716 45.35 8.19 6.00
C PRO A 716 45.48 6.68 5.73
N LEU A 717 45.63 6.26 4.47
CA LEU A 717 45.77 4.86 4.06
C LEU A 717 47.14 4.24 4.42
N LEU A 718 48.07 5.01 4.98
CA LEU A 718 49.42 4.55 5.29
C LEU A 718 49.45 3.34 6.23
N ALA A 719 48.62 3.35 7.27
CA ALA A 719 48.57 2.25 8.24
C ALA A 719 48.10 0.93 7.60
N ASP A 720 47.09 1.00 6.73
CA ASP A 720 46.55 -0.14 5.99
C ASP A 720 47.60 -0.72 5.02
N ALA A 721 48.34 0.14 4.32
CA ALA A 721 49.41 -0.28 3.40
C ALA A 721 50.59 -0.95 4.15
N GLN A 722 50.94 -0.44 5.33
CA GLN A 722 51.98 -1.03 6.19
C GLN A 722 51.56 -2.40 6.73
N ALA A 723 50.31 -2.58 7.14
CA ALA A 723 49.78 -3.88 7.56
C ALA A 723 49.78 -4.90 6.39
N ALA A 724 49.40 -4.47 5.19
CA ALA A 724 49.41 -5.32 3.99
C ALA A 724 50.83 -5.80 3.59
N LEU A 725 51.86 -4.97 3.77
CA LEU A 725 53.26 -5.33 3.50
C LEU A 725 53.83 -6.31 4.54
N LEU A 726 53.51 -6.10 5.82
CA LEU A 726 54.20 -6.75 6.94
C LEU A 726 53.48 -8.00 7.49
N GLY A 727 52.16 -8.10 7.30
CA GLY A 727 51.34 -9.21 7.75
C GLY A 727 50.77 -9.08 9.18
N PRO A 728 49.79 -9.93 9.55
CA PRO A 728 49.15 -9.86 10.85
C PRO A 728 50.13 -10.28 11.97
N GLY A 729 50.52 -9.32 12.81
CA GLY A 729 51.42 -9.54 13.96
C GLY A 729 52.58 -8.56 14.10
N SER A 730 52.82 -7.68 13.12
CA SER A 730 53.88 -6.66 13.18
C SER A 730 53.43 -5.29 13.71
N GLY A 731 52.15 -5.14 14.06
CA GLY A 731 51.67 -4.01 14.86
C GLY A 731 52.30 -4.04 16.26
N SER A 732 52.74 -2.90 16.77
CA SER A 732 53.58 -2.80 17.97
C SER A 732 52.88 -3.33 19.24
N GLY A 733 53.15 -4.59 19.59
CA GLY A 733 52.76 -5.21 20.87
C GLY A 733 53.73 -6.33 21.23
N ALA A 734 54.54 -6.13 22.27
CA ALA A 734 55.60 -7.08 22.61
C ALA A 734 55.12 -8.26 23.46
N GLY A 735 55.29 -9.48 22.94
CA GLY A 735 55.56 -10.68 23.76
C GLY A 735 54.39 -11.64 24.00
N GLN A 736 54.36 -12.74 23.24
CA GLN A 736 54.56 -14.12 23.75
C GLN A 736 54.66 -15.08 22.56
N GLY A 737 55.62 -16.01 22.59
CA GLY A 737 55.89 -16.91 21.46
C GLY A 737 55.00 -18.15 21.46
N ALA A 738 54.32 -18.43 20.35
CA ALA A 738 53.66 -19.71 20.10
C ALA A 738 54.64 -20.70 19.44
N ALA A 739 54.76 -21.90 20.01
CA ALA A 739 55.69 -22.93 19.54
C ALA A 739 55.12 -23.71 18.34
N THR A 740 55.98 -24.05 17.38
CA THR A 740 55.66 -24.90 16.24
C THR A 740 55.29 -26.34 16.69
N PRO A 741 54.09 -26.86 16.39
CA PRO A 741 53.77 -28.26 16.65
C PRO A 741 54.52 -29.19 15.69
N ALA A 742 55.22 -30.19 16.24
CA ALA A 742 55.78 -31.29 15.45
C ALA A 742 54.67 -32.32 15.09
N PRO A 743 54.77 -33.03 13.95
CA PRO A 743 53.76 -34.01 13.55
C PRO A 743 53.78 -35.24 14.46
N VAL A 744 52.59 -35.69 14.89
CA VAL A 744 52.41 -36.89 15.73
C VAL A 744 52.06 -38.10 14.84
N PRO A 745 52.65 -39.30 15.06
CA PRO A 745 52.39 -40.47 14.21
C PRO A 745 51.03 -41.12 14.48
N THR A 746 50.42 -41.67 13.43
CA THR A 746 49.18 -42.46 13.51
C THR A 746 49.40 -43.83 14.15
N ARG A 747 48.39 -44.32 14.90
CA ARG A 747 48.25 -45.73 15.33
C ARG A 747 46.96 -46.32 14.75
N PRO A 748 46.91 -47.65 14.49
CA PRO A 748 45.77 -48.28 13.82
C PRO A 748 44.58 -48.55 14.76
N ASN A 749 43.39 -48.63 14.16
CA ASN A 749 42.12 -48.84 14.86
C ASN A 749 42.05 -50.15 15.65
N SER A 750 41.29 -50.14 16.74
CA SER A 750 40.83 -51.34 17.47
C SER A 750 39.31 -51.47 17.37
N ALA A 751 38.81 -52.71 17.38
CA ALA A 751 37.43 -53.04 16.99
C ALA A 751 36.36 -52.76 18.07
N LEU A 752 35.13 -52.55 17.61
CA LEU A 752 33.90 -52.37 18.38
C LEU A 752 33.39 -53.66 19.06
N PRO A 753 32.65 -53.53 20.17
CA PRO A 753 31.62 -54.47 20.58
C PRO A 753 30.19 -53.88 20.46
N THR A 754 29.25 -54.65 19.92
CA THR A 754 27.81 -54.31 19.79
C THR A 754 26.99 -54.91 20.95
N PRO A 755 26.05 -54.16 21.56
CA PRO A 755 24.60 -54.51 21.51
C PRO A 755 23.65 -53.29 21.62
N THR A 756 22.34 -53.28 21.29
CA THR A 756 21.44 -54.18 20.53
C THR A 756 20.24 -53.39 19.93
N ARG A 757 19.35 -54.07 19.19
CA ARG A 757 18.24 -53.59 18.34
C ARG A 757 16.95 -53.12 19.06
N ALA A 758 16.44 -51.95 18.65
CA ALA A 758 15.09 -51.50 18.17
C ALA A 758 13.82 -52.44 18.29
N PRO A 759 12.55 -52.02 17.97
CA PRO A 759 12.10 -50.77 17.28
C PRO A 759 10.73 -50.11 17.65
N GLY A 760 10.48 -48.90 17.13
CA GLY A 760 9.17 -48.42 16.60
C GLY A 760 8.11 -47.90 17.59
N VAL A 761 7.02 -47.22 17.17
CA VAL A 761 6.56 -46.64 15.88
C VAL A 761 5.72 -45.37 16.20
N THR A 762 5.37 -44.56 15.19
CA THR A 762 4.41 -43.45 15.23
C THR A 762 3.01 -43.84 15.74
N ASP A 763 2.22 -42.87 16.23
CA ASP A 763 0.94 -42.46 15.61
C ASP A 763 0.18 -41.38 16.44
N LEU A 764 -0.77 -40.70 15.80
CA LEU A 764 -1.54 -39.54 16.28
C LEU A 764 -2.93 -39.90 16.84
N ALA A 765 -3.53 -38.91 17.53
CA ALA A 765 -4.96 -38.78 17.90
C ALA A 765 -5.48 -39.60 19.12
N PRO A 766 -6.65 -39.23 19.71
CA PRO A 766 -7.21 -37.90 19.95
C PRO A 766 -7.54 -37.63 21.45
N ALA A 767 -7.96 -36.41 21.79
CA ALA A 767 -8.20 -35.97 23.18
C ALA A 767 -9.50 -36.50 23.83
N ALA A 768 -9.49 -36.65 25.15
CA ALA A 768 -10.64 -36.96 26.02
C ALA A 768 -10.37 -36.42 27.46
N PRO A 769 -11.35 -36.33 28.38
CA PRO A 769 -11.85 -35.02 28.81
C PRO A 769 -11.44 -34.60 30.24
N ALA A 770 -11.57 -33.31 30.53
CA ALA A 770 -11.34 -32.73 31.86
C ALA A 770 -12.38 -33.18 32.91
N SER A 771 -12.00 -33.11 34.19
CA SER A 771 -12.92 -33.25 35.33
C SER A 771 -12.50 -32.32 36.48
N PRO A 772 -13.45 -31.91 37.35
CA PRO A 772 -13.42 -30.57 37.93
C PRO A 772 -12.81 -30.49 39.33
N ALA A 773 -12.33 -29.30 39.69
CA ALA A 773 -12.06 -28.90 41.07
C ALA A 773 -13.00 -27.75 41.47
N SER A 774 -13.73 -27.94 42.57
CA SER A 774 -14.64 -26.94 43.16
C SER A 774 -13.94 -26.19 44.32
N PRO A 775 -14.61 -25.31 45.09
CA PRO A 775 -14.33 -23.88 45.06
C PRO A 775 -13.56 -23.39 46.30
N VAL A 776 -12.98 -22.18 46.21
CA VAL A 776 -12.45 -21.44 47.37
C VAL A 776 -13.26 -20.17 47.59
N GLU A 777 -13.67 -19.96 48.84
CA GLU A 777 -14.56 -18.90 49.32
C GLU A 777 -13.80 -17.59 49.60
N PRO A 778 -14.39 -16.40 49.39
CA PRO A 778 -13.66 -15.12 49.38
C PRO A 778 -13.58 -14.43 50.76
N ALA A 779 -12.53 -13.60 50.93
CA ALA A 779 -12.37 -12.67 52.06
C ALA A 779 -11.58 -11.41 51.60
N PRO A 780 -11.63 -10.26 52.30
CA PRO A 780 -12.60 -9.22 51.97
C PRO A 780 -11.97 -7.87 51.54
N ALA A 781 -12.82 -6.96 51.07
CA ALA A 781 -12.44 -5.66 50.53
C ALA A 781 -11.69 -4.73 51.50
N ALA A 782 -10.75 -3.95 50.96
CA ALA A 782 -10.10 -2.84 51.64
C ALA A 782 -10.25 -1.53 50.85
N THR A 783 -11.08 -0.65 51.42
CA THR A 783 -11.30 0.79 51.18
C THR A 783 -10.22 1.60 50.43
N ALA A 784 -10.66 2.42 49.47
CA ALA A 784 -9.89 3.49 48.84
C ALA A 784 -9.77 4.76 49.70
N SER A 785 -8.72 5.57 49.48
CA SER A 785 -8.64 7.02 49.80
C SER A 785 -7.42 7.69 49.12
N PRO A 786 -7.40 9.03 48.93
CA PRO A 786 -7.06 9.58 47.61
C PRO A 786 -5.90 10.61 47.55
N ALA A 787 -5.73 11.18 46.33
CA ALA A 787 -4.92 12.35 45.93
C ALA A 787 -3.41 12.11 45.66
N GLY A 788 -2.78 12.76 44.67
CA GLY A 788 -3.31 13.64 43.62
C GLY A 788 -2.22 14.52 42.94
N GLY A 789 -2.45 14.92 41.68
CA GLY A 789 -1.56 15.81 40.89
C GLY A 789 -0.34 15.12 40.26
N SER A 790 0.22 15.56 39.12
CA SER A 790 -0.07 16.75 38.30
C SER A 790 0.30 16.57 36.81
N SER A 791 -0.33 17.36 35.95
CA SER A 791 -0.17 17.43 34.49
C SER A 791 1.17 17.99 33.96
N SER A 792 1.66 17.45 32.84
CA SER A 792 2.29 18.17 31.71
C SER A 792 2.67 17.19 30.57
N THR A 793 2.68 17.51 29.27
CA THR A 793 1.96 18.48 28.43
C THR A 793 2.08 17.97 26.98
N GLY A 794 0.99 17.82 26.23
CA GLY A 794 1.04 17.45 24.81
C GLY A 794 1.18 18.66 23.86
N ILE A 795 1.93 18.51 22.77
CA ILE A 795 1.97 19.44 21.62
C ILE A 795 2.23 18.65 20.33
N ALA A 796 1.22 18.43 19.46
CA ALA A 796 1.43 17.93 18.09
C ALA A 796 0.25 18.15 17.10
N ILE A 797 -0.55 19.22 17.21
CA ILE A 797 -1.55 19.57 16.17
C ILE A 797 -1.50 21.07 15.88
N ALA A 798 -0.90 21.46 14.74
CA ALA A 798 -1.22 22.64 13.90
C ALA A 798 -0.05 23.06 12.97
N VAL A 799 0.11 22.44 11.78
CA VAL A 799 1.00 22.96 10.71
C VAL A 799 0.41 22.88 9.27
N VAL A 800 -0.53 21.95 8.99
CA VAL A 800 -0.92 21.63 7.60
C VAL A 800 -1.61 22.77 6.83
N LEU A 801 -2.22 23.75 7.50
CA LEU A 801 -2.95 24.86 6.83
C LEU A 801 -2.10 26.08 6.42
N ALA A 802 -0.77 26.03 6.54
CA ALA A 802 0.11 27.18 6.24
C ALA A 802 0.85 27.14 4.88
N LEU A 803 0.83 26.02 4.15
CA LEU A 803 1.70 25.81 2.97
C LEU A 803 1.02 25.96 1.60
N LEU A 804 -0.32 25.96 1.51
CA LEU A 804 -1.05 26.09 0.24
C LEU A 804 -1.21 27.53 -0.28
N ALA A 805 -0.62 28.53 0.39
CA ALA A 805 -0.69 29.94 0.00
C ALA A 805 0.58 30.48 -0.71
N ALA A 806 1.56 29.61 -1.02
CA ALA A 806 2.92 30.03 -1.37
C ALA A 806 3.43 29.64 -2.78
N LEU A 807 2.67 28.89 -3.59
CA LEU A 807 3.07 28.49 -4.95
C LEU A 807 2.00 28.89 -5.96
N GLY A 808 2.18 30.07 -6.55
CA GLY A 808 1.28 30.59 -7.58
C GLY A 808 1.60 30.05 -8.97
N ILE A 809 0.57 29.68 -9.71
CA ILE A 809 0.61 29.55 -11.17
C ILE A 809 -0.25 30.69 -11.74
N GLY A 810 0.32 31.47 -12.64
CA GLY A 810 -0.42 32.49 -13.38
C GLY A 810 0.13 32.67 -14.78
N ALA A 811 -0.73 32.59 -15.79
CA ALA A 811 -0.48 33.11 -17.14
C ALA A 811 -1.77 33.21 -17.96
N GLY A 812 -2.14 34.44 -18.35
CA GLY A 812 -3.11 34.74 -19.42
C GLY A 812 -4.60 34.59 -19.04
N VAL A 813 -5.53 35.40 -19.56
CA VAL A 813 -5.43 36.42 -20.63
C VAL A 813 -6.22 37.67 -20.23
N ALA A 814 -5.61 38.85 -20.35
CA ALA A 814 -6.32 40.13 -20.26
C ALA A 814 -5.74 41.13 -21.28
N ALA A 815 -6.46 41.34 -22.37
CA ALA A 815 -6.16 42.36 -23.37
C ALA A 815 -7.47 42.92 -23.94
N GLN A 816 -7.50 44.23 -24.16
CA GLN A 816 -8.68 45.06 -24.52
C GLN A 816 -9.67 45.23 -23.35
N ALA A 817 -10.27 46.42 -23.12
CA ALA A 817 -10.23 47.66 -23.88
C ALA A 817 -9.85 48.88 -23.01
N GLY A 818 -9.40 49.94 -23.64
CA GLY A 818 -9.25 51.25 -23.02
C GLY A 818 -9.84 52.35 -23.92
N LEU A 819 -10.22 53.47 -23.30
CA LEU A 819 -10.54 54.76 -23.93
C LEU A 819 -11.77 54.78 -24.86
N LEU A 820 -12.98 54.76 -24.28
CA LEU A 820 -13.82 55.98 -24.15
C LEU A 820 -15.02 55.75 -23.20
#